data_AF-A0A673ZRC5-F1
#
_entry.id   AF-A0A673ZRC5-F1
#
_cell.length_a   1.000
_cell.length_b   1.000
_cell.length_c   1.000
_cell.angle_alpha   90.00
_cell.angle_beta   90.00
_cell.angle_gamma   90.00
#
_symmetry.space_group_name_H-M   'P 1'
#
loop_
_entity.id
_entity.type
_entity.pdbx_description
1 polymer ?
#
loop_
_entity_poly.entity_id
_entity_poly.type
_entity_poly.pdbx_seq_one_letter_code
_entity_poly.pdbx_strand_id
1 'polypeptide(L)'
;MDLRFLLTFLFCSVSWIFFWEVRWKKGKESQIEEWIQGHSLSEYKLLFEDVQTLEELSLSILTRLEYVVREKRRWRDIAEAHIQLLRDFAFQEWLCSQSLEHYYHTLKTLGCMTLDDLAQFDSRLQLSLAAWGYYYEDYIKLSTGVKVLQASRGSRDQDYEIQLVHSLAERRLNEKWSIAGAFIFGCTVALCFLIRDLMFYVIGGITVSIIAFVFTIKFLCELAARVVSFLQNEDPGRRGDRSIYDYVRGNYLDPRSCKVSWDWKDPEEVGQTMSFRVQLFYKNGQPFPAHRPVGLRVNITHIELALDIPITQEVLQEPESNVVKVAFTVRKAGRYEVAVKLGGLNVAYSPYYKIFKPGTVDPSKTKIAYHFSTLVLVYGQQHTLQIEPRDEYGNPTSNSTSLIDEVNYSVHVHSLGTVDDDSLEEYYSKSVSSNKQLCQVLLKITLRKKGCFRARISYTDLPLSNGEFDIIVLSENEKNCVEKNVSTTGISIYFEAYLYGTGNYSNYSNSSWQLPASALMAPQRRPSMGDEEDEHDSPVEGQPEKVKKPKKVYCYISPKQLSVKEFYLKIIPWRLFTFRVCPGTKFTYYDPDPVHKYLTLVVDDGIQPPVELSCKDRNIMAATFIRFLHKNIGGSETFQDKVSFFQRELRHIHSKRPRTKTCLKITRHCILDSSLKSTRNFSVSDWSKNFEVVFQDEEGKISR
;
A
#
# COMPACT_ATOMS: atom_id res chain seq x y z
N MET A 1 -12.41 21.25 78.69
CA MET A 1 -11.54 20.39 77.86
C MET A 1 -10.35 20.02 78.71
N ASP A 2 -10.18 18.74 79.04
CA ASP A 2 -9.15 18.29 79.97
C ASP A 2 -7.76 18.51 79.39
N LEU A 3 -6.85 19.13 80.16
CA LEU A 3 -5.46 19.40 79.72
C LEU A 3 -4.73 18.11 79.29
N ARG A 4 -5.13 16.97 79.88
CA ARG A 4 -4.62 15.63 79.56
C ARG A 4 -5.04 15.15 78.16
N PHE A 5 -6.19 15.58 77.65
CA PHE A 5 -6.67 15.27 76.30
C PHE A 5 -5.87 16.03 75.24
N LEU A 6 -5.62 17.32 75.47
CA LEU A 6 -4.77 18.11 74.58
C LEU A 6 -3.34 17.56 74.54
N LEU A 7 -2.77 17.18 75.69
CA LEU A 7 -1.43 16.60 75.78
C LEU A 7 -1.33 15.23 75.07
N THR A 8 -2.32 14.36 75.21
CA THR A 8 -2.32 13.04 74.55
C THR A 8 -2.55 13.14 73.04
N PHE A 9 -3.48 14.01 72.60
CA PHE A 9 -3.67 14.29 71.18
C PHE A 9 -2.41 14.89 70.54
N LEU A 10 -1.77 15.84 71.22
CA LEU A 10 -0.52 16.44 70.76
C LEU A 10 0.60 15.40 70.71
N PHE A 11 0.74 14.56 71.74
CA PHE A 11 1.78 13.52 71.81
C PHE A 11 1.60 12.43 70.74
N CYS A 12 0.37 11.96 70.50
CA CYS A 12 0.09 10.97 69.46
C CYS A 12 0.28 11.54 68.06
N SER A 13 -0.13 12.79 67.82
CA SER A 13 0.08 13.47 66.55
C SER A 13 1.57 13.69 66.27
N VAL A 14 2.33 14.16 67.27
CA VAL A 14 3.79 14.37 67.15
C VAL A 14 4.54 13.05 66.97
N SER A 15 4.14 12.00 67.70
CA SER A 15 4.77 10.67 67.58
C SER A 15 4.46 10.00 66.24
N TRP A 16 3.27 10.22 65.67
CA TRP A 16 2.92 9.75 64.33
C TRP A 16 3.70 10.48 63.24
N ILE A 17 3.81 11.81 63.35
CA ILE A 17 4.65 12.63 62.46
C ILE A 17 6.10 12.14 62.54
N PHE A 18 6.64 11.97 63.75
CA PHE A 18 8.02 11.52 63.96
C PHE A 18 8.26 10.10 63.43
N PHE A 19 7.33 9.16 63.63
CA PHE A 19 7.43 7.80 63.11
C PHE A 19 7.43 7.77 61.58
N TRP A 20 6.57 8.57 60.94
CA TRP A 20 6.55 8.69 59.48
C TRP A 20 7.78 9.39 58.93
N GLU A 21 8.29 10.42 59.62
CA GLU A 21 9.53 11.10 59.26
C GLU A 21 10.72 10.13 59.32
N VAL A 22 10.83 9.33 60.38
CA VAL A 22 11.89 8.31 60.53
C VAL A 22 11.75 7.20 59.49
N ARG A 23 10.54 6.69 59.24
CA ARG A 23 10.31 5.63 58.24
C ARG A 23 10.61 6.10 56.82
N TRP A 24 10.20 7.33 56.48
CA TRP A 24 10.47 7.94 55.18
C TRP A 24 11.97 8.19 54.97
N LYS A 25 12.64 8.74 55.99
CA LYS A 25 14.09 8.98 55.95
C LYS A 25 14.87 7.68 55.76
N LYS A 26 14.53 6.62 56.50
CA LYS A 26 15.17 5.30 56.40
C LYS A 26 14.97 4.62 55.04
N GLY A 27 13.80 4.80 54.42
CA GLY A 27 13.52 4.24 53.09
C GLY A 27 14.22 4.97 51.94
N LYS A 28 14.50 6.27 52.09
CA LYS A 28 15.26 7.04 51.09
C LYS A 28 16.77 6.90 51.25
N GLU A 29 17.28 6.82 52.49
CA GLU A 29 18.70 6.52 52.76
C GLU A 29 19.11 5.16 52.16
N SER A 30 18.24 4.13 52.24
CA SER A 30 18.52 2.83 51.61
C SER A 30 18.56 2.89 50.08
N GLN A 31 17.74 3.73 49.44
CA GLN A 31 17.74 3.88 47.98
C GLN A 31 19.00 4.58 47.45
N ILE A 32 19.51 5.57 48.21
CA ILE A 32 20.76 6.25 47.88
C ILE A 32 21.95 5.28 48.02
N GLU A 33 21.99 4.48 49.10
CA GLU A 33 23.04 3.46 49.28
C GLU A 33 23.02 2.38 48.19
N GLU A 34 21.84 1.87 47.83
CA GLU A 34 21.70 0.89 46.74
C GLU A 34 22.14 1.46 45.39
N TRP A 35 21.79 2.71 45.08
CA TRP A 35 22.20 3.37 43.83
C TRP A 35 23.72 3.60 43.76
N ILE A 36 24.33 4.05 44.86
CA ILE A 36 25.79 4.24 44.98
C ILE A 36 26.51 2.91 44.79
N GLN A 37 26.02 1.83 45.40
CA GLN A 37 26.60 0.49 45.28
C GLN A 37 26.44 -0.07 43.85
N GLY A 38 25.28 0.13 43.23
CA GLY A 38 24.99 -0.33 41.87
C GLY A 38 25.85 0.30 40.78
N HIS A 39 26.31 1.54 40.98
CA HIS A 39 27.18 2.26 40.03
C HIS A 39 28.67 2.25 40.42
N SER A 40 29.06 1.41 41.38
CA SER A 40 30.45 1.33 41.89
C SER A 40 31.00 2.65 42.44
N LEU A 41 30.13 3.50 43.02
CA LEU A 41 30.48 4.81 43.57
C LEU A 41 30.71 4.81 45.10
N SER A 42 30.83 3.62 45.71
CA SER A 42 30.91 3.44 47.17
C SER A 42 32.06 4.20 47.84
N GLU A 43 33.17 4.41 47.13
CA GLU A 43 34.33 5.19 47.62
C GLU A 43 34.01 6.69 47.79
N TYR A 44 32.91 7.17 47.20
CA TYR A 44 32.50 8.57 47.20
C TYR A 44 31.30 8.86 48.10
N LYS A 45 30.93 7.93 48.99
CA LYS A 45 29.78 8.05 49.89
C LYS A 45 29.76 9.40 50.66
N LEU A 46 30.94 9.87 51.07
CA LEU A 46 31.15 11.16 51.75
C LEU A 46 30.68 12.38 50.93
N LEU A 47 30.67 12.30 49.59
CA LEU A 47 30.22 13.40 48.72
C LEU A 47 28.69 13.51 48.64
N PHE A 48 27.98 12.48 49.09
CA PHE A 48 26.52 12.37 49.02
C PHE A 48 25.86 12.47 50.40
N GLU A 49 26.61 12.73 51.48
CA GLU A 49 26.09 12.82 52.86
C GLU A 49 25.07 13.96 53.05
N ASP A 50 25.19 15.05 52.29
CA ASP A 50 24.28 16.20 52.34
C ASP A 50 22.95 15.96 51.60
N VAL A 51 22.82 14.86 50.85
CA VAL A 51 21.73 14.64 49.89
C VAL A 51 20.64 13.80 50.54
N GLN A 52 19.42 14.35 50.65
CA GLN A 52 18.35 13.68 51.37
C GLN A 52 17.51 12.76 50.47
N THR A 53 17.52 12.99 49.16
CA THR A 53 16.71 12.23 48.20
C THR A 53 17.40 12.04 46.86
N LEU A 54 17.08 10.93 46.16
CA LEU A 54 17.65 10.62 44.84
C LEU A 54 17.17 11.63 43.76
N GLU A 55 16.00 12.22 43.95
CA GLU A 55 15.47 13.27 43.07
C GLU A 55 16.27 14.58 43.21
N GLU A 56 16.63 14.96 44.44
CA GLU A 56 17.54 16.09 44.72
C GLU A 56 18.96 15.84 44.19
N LEU A 57 19.40 14.57 44.24
CA LEU A 57 20.66 14.13 43.64
C LEU A 57 20.70 14.38 42.13
N SER A 58 19.59 14.09 41.43
CA SER A 58 19.49 14.27 39.97
C SER A 58 19.36 15.74 39.52
N LEU A 59 19.04 16.66 40.42
CA LEU A 59 18.82 18.08 40.10
C LEU A 59 20.00 19.00 40.45
N SER A 60 20.79 18.68 41.49
CA SER A 60 21.64 19.68 42.16
C SER A 60 23.13 19.34 42.30
N ILE A 61 23.57 18.14 41.88
CA ILE A 61 24.89 17.61 42.27
C ILE A 61 26.02 17.94 41.29
N LEU A 62 25.74 18.04 39.99
CA LEU A 62 26.77 18.28 38.97
C LEU A 62 27.57 19.57 39.24
N THR A 63 26.93 20.67 39.65
CA THR A 63 27.62 21.94 39.91
C THR A 63 28.50 21.93 41.17
N ARG A 64 28.18 21.09 42.17
CA ARG A 64 28.99 20.94 43.40
C ARG A 64 30.16 19.97 43.23
N LEU A 65 29.97 18.88 42.46
CA LEU A 65 31.03 17.87 42.26
C LEU A 65 32.13 18.31 41.29
N GLU A 66 31.85 19.24 40.34
CA GLU A 66 32.84 19.73 39.37
C GLU A 66 34.03 20.40 40.06
N TYR A 67 33.79 20.99 41.24
CA TYR A 67 34.80 21.63 42.07
C TYR A 67 35.64 20.62 42.90
N VAL A 68 35.10 19.43 43.17
CA VAL A 68 35.68 18.46 44.13
C VAL A 68 36.49 17.36 43.42
N VAL A 69 36.16 17.00 42.19
CA VAL A 69 36.78 15.87 41.47
C VAL A 69 37.82 16.36 40.44
N ARG A 70 39.11 16.32 40.79
CA ARG A 70 40.23 16.72 39.89
C ARG A 70 40.59 15.69 38.80
N GLU A 71 40.11 14.45 38.88
CA GLU A 71 40.42 13.39 37.92
C GLU A 71 39.38 13.28 36.79
N LYS A 72 39.78 13.65 35.55
CA LYS A 72 38.92 13.69 34.35
C LYS A 72 38.24 12.38 33.95
N ARG A 73 38.71 11.22 34.42
CA ARG A 73 38.12 9.92 34.08
C ARG A 73 36.93 9.61 34.99
N ARG A 74 37.12 9.75 36.30
CA ARG A 74 36.10 9.56 37.35
C ARG A 74 34.97 10.59 37.29
N TRP A 75 35.28 11.83 36.88
CA TRP A 75 34.27 12.85 36.61
C TRP A 75 33.26 12.41 35.54
N ARG A 76 33.74 11.76 34.47
CA ARG A 76 32.87 11.29 33.39
C ARG A 76 31.93 10.19 33.88
N ASP A 77 32.44 9.24 34.66
CA ASP A 77 31.64 8.13 35.18
C ASP A 77 30.52 8.62 36.10
N ILE A 78 30.80 9.60 36.96
CA ILE A 78 29.78 10.21 37.84
C ILE A 78 28.78 11.06 37.05
N ALA A 79 29.25 11.85 36.07
CA ALA A 79 28.39 12.66 35.24
C ALA A 79 27.44 11.81 34.37
N GLU A 80 27.92 10.68 33.85
CA GLU A 80 27.12 9.74 33.07
C GLU A 80 26.04 9.06 33.93
N ALA A 81 26.41 8.59 35.13
CA ALA A 81 25.45 8.01 36.09
C ALA A 81 24.38 9.02 36.53
N HIS A 82 24.76 10.28 36.74
CA HIS A 82 23.82 11.36 37.07
C HIS A 82 22.86 11.66 35.91
N ILE A 83 23.37 11.78 34.68
CA ILE A 83 22.54 12.02 33.48
C ILE A 83 21.56 10.86 33.26
N GLN A 84 22.00 9.63 33.46
CA GLN A 84 21.13 8.45 33.35
C GLN A 84 20.01 8.48 34.39
N LEU A 85 20.32 8.87 35.63
CA LEU A 85 19.33 9.00 36.69
C LEU A 85 18.31 10.10 36.41
N LEU A 86 18.76 11.28 35.96
CA LEU A 86 17.88 12.38 35.55
C LEU A 86 16.90 11.92 34.46
N ARG A 87 17.40 11.22 33.44
CA ARG A 87 16.59 10.73 32.32
C ARG A 87 15.57 9.68 32.73
N ASP A 88 15.90 8.79 33.67
CA ASP A 88 14.97 7.79 34.17
C ASP A 88 13.81 8.41 34.96
N PHE A 89 14.10 9.42 35.80
CA PHE A 89 13.05 10.14 36.51
C PHE A 89 12.18 11.00 35.59
N ALA A 90 12.78 11.66 34.61
CA ALA A 90 12.04 12.41 33.59
C ALA A 90 11.12 11.47 32.80
N PHE A 91 11.58 10.27 32.45
CA PHE A 91 10.78 9.25 31.77
C PHE A 91 9.61 8.76 32.62
N GLN A 92 9.85 8.49 33.91
CA GLN A 92 8.81 8.07 34.85
C GLN A 92 7.71 9.14 35.01
N GLU A 93 8.09 10.40 35.22
CA GLU A 93 7.12 11.48 35.41
C GLU A 93 6.37 11.79 34.12
N TRP A 94 7.02 11.71 32.97
CA TRP A 94 6.34 11.92 31.70
C TRP A 94 5.21 10.91 31.50
N LEU A 95 5.45 9.62 31.76
CA LEU A 95 4.39 8.60 31.70
C LEU A 95 3.26 8.90 32.69
N CYS A 96 3.62 9.32 33.89
CA CYS A 96 2.67 9.72 34.94
C CYS A 96 1.78 10.90 34.49
N SER A 97 2.38 11.93 33.87
CA SER A 97 1.67 13.10 33.34
C SER A 97 0.65 12.73 32.24
N GLN A 98 0.90 11.63 31.52
CA GLN A 98 0.03 11.11 30.47
C GLN A 98 -0.95 10.05 30.97
N SER A 99 -1.03 9.77 32.28
CA SER A 99 -1.80 8.66 32.86
C SER A 99 -1.41 7.27 32.32
N LEU A 100 -0.12 7.06 32.04
CA LEU A 100 0.48 5.85 31.46
C LEU A 100 1.52 5.19 32.38
N GLU A 101 1.49 5.51 33.69
CA GLU A 101 2.42 5.00 34.70
C GLU A 101 2.50 3.46 34.78
N HIS A 102 1.39 2.77 34.51
CA HIS A 102 1.33 1.30 34.48
C HIS A 102 2.16 0.65 33.37
N TYR A 103 2.57 1.41 32.34
CA TYR A 103 3.43 0.92 31.26
C TYR A 103 4.93 1.05 31.54
N TYR A 104 5.34 1.68 32.65
CA TYR A 104 6.75 1.99 32.95
C TYR A 104 7.65 0.75 32.90
N HIS A 105 7.28 -0.32 33.63
CA HIS A 105 8.07 -1.55 33.65
C HIS A 105 8.07 -2.26 32.30
N THR A 106 6.96 -2.24 31.57
CA THR A 106 6.84 -2.93 30.29
C THR A 106 7.64 -2.23 29.19
N LEU A 107 7.65 -0.90 29.17
CA LEU A 107 8.51 -0.13 28.26
C LEU A 107 9.99 -0.37 28.55
N LYS A 108 10.39 -0.48 29.84
CA LYS A 108 11.76 -0.86 30.21
C LYS A 108 12.12 -2.27 29.71
N THR A 109 11.22 -3.26 29.81
CA THR A 109 11.50 -4.61 29.27
C THR A 109 11.68 -4.64 27.75
N LEU A 110 11.11 -3.67 27.03
CA LEU A 110 11.28 -3.51 25.59
C LEU A 110 12.52 -2.69 25.20
N GLY A 111 13.36 -2.31 26.17
CA GLY A 111 14.56 -1.52 25.93
C GLY A 111 14.33 -0.02 25.80
N CYS A 112 13.13 0.49 26.11
CA CYS A 112 12.88 1.92 26.20
C CYS A 112 13.27 2.43 27.59
N MET A 113 14.40 3.13 27.69
CA MET A 113 14.93 3.60 28.97
C MET A 113 14.85 5.12 29.14
N THR A 114 14.73 5.87 28.04
CA THR A 114 14.71 7.34 28.04
C THR A 114 13.60 7.90 27.15
N LEU A 115 13.32 9.20 27.29
CA LEU A 115 12.39 9.93 26.41
C LEU A 115 12.89 9.99 24.96
N ASP A 116 14.20 9.95 24.74
CA ASP A 116 14.78 9.88 23.39
C ASP A 116 14.57 8.52 22.73
N ASP A 117 14.69 7.44 23.50
CA ASP A 117 14.35 6.10 23.03
C ASP A 117 12.87 6.02 22.68
N LEU A 118 12.01 6.62 23.50
CA LEU A 118 10.57 6.69 23.26
C LEU A 118 10.21 7.54 22.02
N ALA A 119 10.94 8.62 21.76
CA ALA A 119 10.75 9.46 20.57
C ALA A 119 11.26 8.76 19.29
N GLN A 120 12.28 7.91 19.40
CA GLN A 120 12.83 7.08 18.31
C GLN A 120 12.11 5.73 18.16
N PHE A 121 11.18 5.44 19.06
CA PHE A 121 10.48 4.16 19.14
C PHE A 121 9.65 3.92 17.87
N ASP A 122 10.10 2.96 17.07
CA ASP A 122 9.66 2.72 15.70
C ASP A 122 8.19 2.25 15.61
N SER A 123 7.59 2.52 14.44
CA SER A 123 6.29 2.05 13.95
C SER A 123 6.04 0.54 14.10
N ARG A 124 7.11 -0.27 14.20
CA ARG A 124 7.08 -1.72 14.39
C ARG A 124 6.68 -2.17 15.81
N LEU A 125 6.92 -1.38 16.86
CA LEU A 125 6.50 -1.69 18.24
C LEU A 125 5.21 -0.95 18.66
N GLN A 126 4.78 0.06 17.89
CA GLN A 126 3.38 0.52 17.95
C GLN A 126 2.38 -0.63 17.65
N LEU A 127 2.81 -1.64 16.88
CA LEU A 127 2.08 -2.89 16.63
C LEU A 127 2.15 -3.88 17.81
N SER A 128 3.21 -3.87 18.62
CA SER A 128 3.30 -4.76 19.80
C SER A 128 2.48 -4.25 20.98
N LEU A 129 2.34 -2.92 21.14
CA LEU A 129 1.38 -2.34 22.09
C LEU A 129 -0.07 -2.65 21.71
N ALA A 130 -0.39 -2.69 20.40
CA ALA A 130 -1.68 -3.16 19.90
C ALA A 130 -1.92 -4.67 20.17
N ALA A 131 -0.85 -5.47 20.25
CA ALA A 131 -0.93 -6.89 20.60
C ALA A 131 -1.18 -7.15 22.11
N TRP A 132 -1.08 -6.14 22.97
CA TRP A 132 -1.21 -6.28 24.42
C TRP A 132 -2.63 -6.09 24.96
N GLY A 133 -3.61 -5.82 24.09
CA GLY A 133 -5.03 -5.94 24.45
C GLY A 133 -5.57 -4.89 25.43
N TYR A 134 -5.02 -3.66 25.45
CA TYR A 134 -5.49 -2.59 26.34
C TYR A 134 -5.98 -1.32 25.61
N TYR A 135 -6.72 -0.49 26.37
CA TYR A 135 -7.62 0.58 25.95
C TYR A 135 -7.08 1.49 24.83
N TYR A 136 -7.88 1.66 23.77
CA TYR A 136 -7.59 2.56 22.64
C TYR A 136 -7.30 4.02 23.07
N GLU A 137 -7.84 4.45 24.21
CA GLU A 137 -7.55 5.76 24.78
C GLU A 137 -6.07 5.92 25.21
N ASP A 138 -5.47 4.89 25.81
CA ASP A 138 -4.05 4.91 26.20
C ASP A 138 -3.15 4.94 24.97
N TYR A 139 -3.53 4.21 23.91
CA TYR A 139 -2.84 4.25 22.63
C TYR A 139 -2.87 5.65 22.01
N ILE A 140 -4.02 6.33 22.02
CA ILE A 140 -4.12 7.71 21.52
C ILE A 140 -3.26 8.65 22.36
N LYS A 141 -3.32 8.55 23.70
CA LYS A 141 -2.50 9.37 24.61
C LYS A 141 -1.00 9.17 24.34
N LEU A 142 -0.55 7.92 24.25
CA LEU A 142 0.83 7.58 23.97
C LEU A 142 1.27 8.05 22.57
N SER A 143 0.46 7.78 21.54
CA SER A 143 0.78 8.18 20.15
C SER A 143 0.84 9.71 20.00
N THR A 144 -0.09 10.43 20.63
CA THR A 144 -0.12 11.89 20.62
C THR A 144 1.07 12.46 21.40
N GLY A 145 1.37 11.91 22.58
CA GLY A 145 2.53 12.28 23.39
C GLY A 145 3.86 12.06 22.66
N VAL A 146 4.03 10.92 21.97
CA VAL A 146 5.24 10.61 21.19
C VAL A 146 5.41 11.56 20.01
N LYS A 147 4.32 11.93 19.31
CA LYS A 147 4.37 12.93 18.24
C LYS A 147 4.81 14.30 18.74
N VAL A 148 4.33 14.70 19.93
CA VAL A 148 4.78 15.94 20.59
C VAL A 148 6.26 15.87 20.92
N LEU A 149 6.74 14.75 21.49
CA LEU A 149 8.16 14.52 21.78
C LEU A 149 9.04 14.55 20.52
N GLN A 150 8.55 13.99 19.40
CA GLN A 150 9.24 14.02 18.11
C GLN A 150 9.30 15.43 17.50
N ALA A 151 8.21 16.20 17.61
CA ALA A 151 8.15 17.57 17.13
C ALA A 151 9.07 18.52 17.94
N SER A 152 9.23 18.27 19.24
CA SER A 152 10.11 19.05 20.13
C SER A 152 11.57 18.57 20.14
N ARG A 153 11.93 17.51 19.39
CA ARG A 153 13.25 16.87 19.44
C ARG A 153 14.42 17.81 19.09
N GLY A 154 14.19 18.83 18.26
CA GLY A 154 15.20 19.81 17.85
C GLY A 154 15.44 20.95 18.83
N SER A 155 14.55 21.16 19.82
CA SER A 155 14.65 22.23 20.83
C SER A 155 14.61 21.70 22.27
N ARG A 156 14.78 20.39 22.47
CA ARG A 156 14.72 19.76 23.79
C ARG A 156 16.06 19.97 24.49
N ASP A 157 16.25 21.17 25.05
CA ASP A 157 17.35 21.42 25.97
C ASP A 157 17.12 20.63 27.27
N GLN A 158 18.22 20.33 27.95
CA GLN A 158 18.30 19.59 29.22
C GLN A 158 17.29 20.12 30.28
N ASP A 159 16.86 21.38 30.12
CA ASP A 159 15.86 22.10 30.91
C ASP A 159 14.47 21.42 30.96
N TYR A 160 14.01 20.75 29.89
CA TYR A 160 12.68 20.09 29.91
C TYR A 160 12.68 18.83 30.80
N GLU A 161 13.75 18.04 30.75
CA GLU A 161 13.91 16.87 31.63
C GLU A 161 14.07 17.31 33.09
N ILE A 162 14.82 18.40 33.33
CA ILE A 162 14.95 19.02 34.65
C ILE A 162 13.59 19.50 35.19
N GLN A 163 12.74 20.11 34.36
CA GLN A 163 11.39 20.52 34.76
C GLN A 163 10.49 19.34 35.15
N LEU A 164 10.55 18.23 34.41
CA LEU A 164 9.80 17.01 34.75
C LEU A 164 10.26 16.44 36.09
N VAL A 165 11.57 16.38 36.33
CA VAL A 165 12.11 15.89 37.61
C VAL A 165 11.75 16.83 38.77
N HIS A 166 11.69 18.15 38.55
CA HIS A 166 11.16 19.10 39.53
C HIS A 166 9.68 18.82 39.87
N SER A 167 8.84 18.56 38.86
CA SER A 167 7.43 18.17 39.05
C SER A 167 7.30 16.89 39.87
N LEU A 168 8.11 15.88 39.56
CA LEU A 168 8.14 14.61 40.29
C LEU A 168 8.52 14.82 41.77
N ALA A 169 9.54 15.64 42.03
CA ALA A 169 10.00 15.96 43.37
C ALA A 169 8.91 16.69 44.18
N GLU A 170 8.24 17.67 43.58
CA GLU A 170 7.15 18.42 44.20
C GLU A 170 5.92 17.54 44.49
N ARG A 171 5.56 16.65 43.56
CA ARG A 171 4.46 15.69 43.72
C ARG A 171 4.70 14.72 44.87
N ARG A 172 5.91 14.15 44.98
CA ARG A 172 6.28 13.25 46.09
C ARG A 172 6.38 13.98 47.43
N LEU A 173 6.75 15.25 47.43
CA LEU A 173 6.65 16.13 48.61
C LEU A 173 5.19 16.36 49.02
N ASN A 174 4.28 16.57 48.08
CA ASN A 174 2.85 16.72 48.37
C ASN A 174 2.19 15.42 48.85
N GLU A 175 2.62 14.25 48.36
CA GLU A 175 2.19 12.94 48.90
C GLU A 175 2.63 12.74 50.36
N LYS A 176 3.82 13.25 50.76
CA LYS A 176 4.26 13.27 52.17
C LYS A 176 3.27 14.02 53.08
N TRP A 177 2.55 15.01 52.55
CA TRP A 177 1.63 15.89 53.27
C TRP A 177 0.14 15.67 52.92
N SER A 178 -0.27 14.50 52.39
CA SER A 178 -1.70 14.21 52.19
C SER A 178 -2.40 14.02 53.55
N ILE A 179 -2.82 15.16 54.09
CA ILE A 179 -3.37 15.49 55.42
C ILE A 179 -4.61 14.69 55.83
N ALA A 180 -5.25 13.95 54.92
CA ALA A 180 -6.49 13.23 55.23
C ALA A 180 -6.28 12.05 56.20
N GLY A 181 -5.18 11.29 56.06
CA GLY A 181 -4.95 10.08 56.87
C GLY A 181 -4.62 10.39 58.34
N ALA A 182 -3.79 11.39 58.58
CA ALA A 182 -3.35 11.76 59.93
C ALA A 182 -4.45 12.43 60.76
N PHE A 183 -5.31 13.24 60.11
CA PHE A 183 -6.44 13.90 60.78
C PHE A 183 -7.53 12.89 61.17
N ILE A 184 -7.84 11.93 60.29
CA ILE A 184 -8.83 10.88 60.56
C ILE A 184 -8.35 9.92 61.66
N PHE A 185 -7.07 9.56 61.69
CA PHE A 185 -6.50 8.71 62.74
C PHE A 185 -6.44 9.43 64.10
N GLY A 186 -6.04 10.71 64.13
CA GLY A 186 -6.06 11.52 65.33
C GLY A 186 -7.47 11.72 65.91
N CYS A 187 -8.46 11.99 65.06
CA CYS A 187 -9.85 12.16 65.48
C CYS A 187 -10.48 10.85 65.99
N THR A 188 -10.19 9.71 65.36
CA THR A 188 -10.75 8.40 65.77
C THR A 188 -10.17 7.94 67.10
N VAL A 189 -8.86 8.11 67.33
CA VAL A 189 -8.23 7.78 68.62
C VAL A 189 -8.72 8.72 69.73
N ALA A 190 -8.83 10.02 69.45
CA ALA A 190 -9.33 11.01 70.41
C ALA A 190 -10.81 10.78 70.81
N LEU A 191 -11.66 10.33 69.86
CA LEU A 191 -13.06 9.99 70.14
C LEU A 191 -13.18 8.76 71.05
N CYS A 192 -12.31 7.76 70.86
CA CYS A 192 -12.32 6.52 71.62
C CYS A 192 -11.91 6.69 73.10
N PHE A 193 -11.16 7.75 73.44
CA PHE A 193 -10.73 8.01 74.82
C PHE A 193 -11.68 8.89 75.65
N LEU A 194 -12.63 9.60 75.04
CA LEU A 194 -13.40 10.65 75.72
C LEU A 194 -14.74 10.21 76.33
N ILE A 195 -15.25 9.01 76.05
CA ILE A 195 -16.60 8.62 76.49
C ILE A 195 -16.56 7.23 77.11
N ARG A 196 -16.25 7.21 78.41
CA ARG A 196 -16.56 6.06 79.26
C ARG A 196 -17.99 6.22 79.77
N ASP A 197 -18.84 5.35 79.24
CA ASP A 197 -20.20 5.01 79.64
C ASP A 197 -21.37 5.89 79.12
N LEU A 198 -22.37 5.16 78.62
CA LEU A 198 -23.73 5.53 78.19
C LEU A 198 -23.97 6.19 76.82
N MET A 199 -22.97 6.78 76.14
CA MET A 199 -23.17 7.39 74.80
C MET A 199 -22.80 6.50 73.59
N PHE A 200 -22.53 5.20 73.79
CA PHE A 200 -22.27 4.29 72.66
C PHE A 200 -23.53 4.01 71.82
N TYR A 201 -24.71 3.99 72.44
CA TYR A 201 -25.97 3.71 71.74
C TYR A 201 -26.55 4.94 71.02
N VAL A 202 -26.38 6.15 71.56
CA VAL A 202 -26.95 7.36 70.97
C VAL A 202 -26.05 7.90 69.85
N ILE A 203 -24.73 7.99 70.05
CA ILE A 203 -23.81 8.37 68.96
C ILE A 203 -23.71 7.25 67.93
N GLY A 204 -23.71 5.98 68.34
CA GLY A 204 -23.78 4.85 67.40
C GLY A 204 -25.05 4.92 66.54
N GLY A 205 -26.21 5.20 67.14
CA GLY A 205 -27.47 5.36 66.41
C GLY A 205 -27.48 6.56 65.45
N ILE A 206 -26.95 7.72 65.89
CA ILE A 206 -26.87 8.93 65.07
C ILE A 206 -25.84 8.78 63.95
N THR A 207 -24.68 8.18 64.21
CA THR A 207 -23.65 7.94 63.17
C THR A 207 -24.12 6.90 62.16
N VAL A 208 -24.78 5.81 62.59
CA VAL A 208 -25.41 4.85 61.67
C VAL A 208 -26.53 5.50 60.88
N SER A 209 -27.33 6.39 61.47
CA SER A 209 -28.39 7.12 60.76
C SER A 209 -27.85 8.14 59.76
N ILE A 210 -26.77 8.86 60.09
CA ILE A 210 -26.11 9.80 59.17
C ILE A 210 -25.42 9.03 58.04
N ILE A 211 -24.74 7.92 58.33
CA ILE A 211 -24.13 7.06 57.33
C ILE A 211 -25.22 6.48 56.41
N ALA A 212 -26.30 5.94 56.98
CA ALA A 212 -27.45 5.45 56.21
C ALA A 212 -28.07 6.58 55.37
N PHE A 213 -28.20 7.78 55.91
CA PHE A 213 -28.72 8.95 55.19
C PHE A 213 -27.82 9.36 54.03
N VAL A 214 -26.50 9.43 54.24
CA VAL A 214 -25.51 9.71 53.18
C VAL A 214 -25.52 8.61 52.12
N PHE A 215 -25.62 7.34 52.51
CA PHE A 215 -25.79 6.23 51.57
C PHE A 215 -27.10 6.33 50.80
N THR A 216 -28.21 6.71 51.44
CA THR A 216 -29.49 6.90 50.74
C THR A 216 -29.47 8.09 49.81
N ILE A 217 -28.80 9.21 50.17
CA ILE A 217 -28.62 10.36 49.28
C ILE A 217 -27.72 9.99 48.12
N LYS A 218 -26.60 9.31 48.35
CA LYS A 218 -25.73 8.83 47.28
C LYS A 218 -26.48 7.88 46.34
N PHE A 219 -27.28 6.97 46.90
CA PHE A 219 -28.12 6.07 46.13
C PHE A 219 -29.20 6.82 45.34
N LEU A 220 -29.87 7.83 45.94
CA LEU A 220 -30.86 8.67 45.27
C LEU A 220 -30.24 9.53 44.17
N CYS A 221 -29.07 10.11 44.39
CA CYS A 221 -28.33 10.87 43.38
C CYS A 221 -27.85 9.97 42.24
N GLU A 222 -27.34 8.77 42.54
CA GLU A 222 -26.99 7.79 41.51
C GLU A 222 -28.23 7.28 40.75
N LEU A 223 -29.36 7.08 41.44
CA LEU A 223 -30.63 6.70 40.83
C LEU A 223 -31.16 7.82 39.92
N ALA A 224 -31.12 9.07 40.38
CA ALA A 224 -31.51 10.24 39.60
C ALA A 224 -30.61 10.41 38.37
N ALA A 225 -29.28 10.28 38.51
CA ALA A 225 -28.35 10.30 37.38
C ALA A 225 -28.65 9.18 36.37
N ARG A 226 -29.01 7.99 36.85
CA ARG A 226 -29.44 6.87 36.00
C ARG A 226 -30.75 7.18 35.28
N VAL A 227 -31.76 7.74 35.96
CA VAL A 227 -33.04 8.14 35.35
C VAL A 227 -32.86 9.25 34.30
N VAL A 228 -32.00 10.25 34.56
CA VAL A 228 -31.68 11.30 33.59
C VAL A 228 -30.97 10.72 32.36
N SER A 229 -30.02 9.80 32.55
CA SER A 229 -29.34 9.12 31.44
C SER A 229 -30.25 8.19 30.62
N PHE A 230 -31.32 7.67 31.23
CA PHE A 230 -32.37 6.93 30.53
C PHE A 230 -33.18 7.85 29.62
N LEU A 231 -33.60 9.02 30.12
CA LEU A 231 -34.36 10.01 29.35
C LEU A 231 -33.56 10.62 28.19
N GLN A 232 -32.22 10.71 28.30
CA GLN A 232 -31.35 11.31 27.27
C GLN A 232 -31.00 10.37 26.11
N ASN A 233 -31.14 9.05 26.26
CA ASN A 233 -30.71 8.04 25.28
C ASN A 233 -31.86 7.30 24.57
N GLU A 234 -33.11 7.77 24.66
CA GLU A 234 -34.22 7.14 23.95
C GLU A 234 -34.25 7.51 22.47
N ASP A 235 -33.98 6.51 21.61
CA ASP A 235 -34.30 6.57 20.18
C ASP A 235 -35.83 6.50 19.98
N PRO A 236 -36.44 7.42 19.20
CA PRO A 236 -37.90 7.51 19.04
C PRO A 236 -38.57 6.29 18.37
N GLY A 237 -37.80 5.32 17.87
CA GLY A 237 -38.29 4.11 17.20
C GLY A 237 -38.56 2.88 18.08
N ARG A 238 -38.34 2.93 19.40
CA ARG A 238 -38.40 1.74 20.29
C ARG A 238 -39.30 1.93 21.53
N ARG A 239 -40.52 2.43 21.32
CA ARG A 239 -41.49 2.80 22.38
C ARG A 239 -42.25 1.64 23.09
N GLY A 240 -41.74 0.41 23.06
CA GLY A 240 -42.51 -0.80 23.39
C GLY A 240 -42.58 -1.22 24.87
N ASP A 241 -41.48 -1.72 25.46
CA ASP A 241 -41.60 -2.66 26.59
C ASP A 241 -40.59 -2.47 27.74
N ARG A 242 -39.96 -1.29 27.89
CA ARG A 242 -38.86 -1.13 28.87
C ARG A 242 -39.29 -0.32 30.08
N SER A 243 -39.24 -0.95 31.25
CA SER A 243 -39.50 -0.28 32.52
C SER A 243 -38.24 0.40 33.06
N ILE A 244 -38.40 1.46 33.87
CA ILE A 244 -37.28 2.09 34.61
C ILE A 244 -36.53 1.03 35.44
N TYR A 245 -37.26 0.02 35.92
CA TYR A 245 -36.71 -1.12 36.66
C TYR A 245 -35.68 -1.92 35.84
N ASP A 246 -35.93 -2.14 34.55
CA ASP A 246 -34.99 -2.81 33.65
C ASP A 246 -33.72 -1.99 33.44
N TYR A 247 -33.83 -0.66 33.39
CA TYR A 247 -32.66 0.23 33.31
C TYR A 247 -31.80 0.17 34.58
N VAL A 248 -32.44 0.20 35.76
CA VAL A 248 -31.74 0.13 37.06
C VAL A 248 -31.04 -1.21 37.26
N ARG A 249 -31.66 -2.32 36.80
CA ARG A 249 -31.04 -3.66 36.81
C ARG A 249 -30.03 -3.90 35.69
N GLY A 250 -29.89 -2.99 34.73
CA GLY A 250 -29.00 -3.18 33.57
C GLY A 250 -29.52 -4.18 32.54
N ASN A 251 -30.82 -4.48 32.53
CA ASN A 251 -31.53 -5.36 31.58
C ASN A 251 -31.79 -4.65 30.23
N TYR A 252 -30.81 -3.92 29.72
CA TYR A 252 -30.85 -3.32 28.39
C TYR A 252 -29.58 -3.65 27.61
N LEU A 253 -29.73 -3.81 26.29
CA LEU A 253 -28.61 -4.05 25.37
C LEU A 253 -27.66 -2.87 25.42
N ASP A 254 -26.40 -3.13 25.79
CA ASP A 254 -25.36 -2.11 25.89
C ASP A 254 -24.28 -2.36 24.82
N PRO A 255 -24.10 -1.45 23.84
CA PRO A 255 -23.08 -1.59 22.81
C PRO A 255 -21.67 -1.79 23.38
N ARG A 256 -21.35 -1.15 24.52
CA ARG A 256 -20.02 -1.26 25.15
C ARG A 256 -19.79 -2.58 25.87
N SER A 257 -20.85 -3.30 26.22
CA SER A 257 -20.77 -4.63 26.83
C SER A 257 -20.67 -5.74 25.78
N CYS A 258 -21.01 -5.44 24.52
CA CYS A 258 -20.92 -6.39 23.41
C CYS A 258 -19.47 -6.64 22.99
N LYS A 259 -19.15 -7.87 22.57
CA LYS A 259 -17.80 -8.30 22.21
C LYS A 259 -17.74 -8.78 20.77
N VAL A 260 -16.61 -8.55 20.11
CA VAL A 260 -16.36 -9.04 18.75
C VAL A 260 -15.20 -10.04 18.80
N SER A 261 -15.40 -11.19 18.18
CA SER A 261 -14.40 -12.26 18.07
C SER A 261 -14.21 -12.63 16.60
N TRP A 262 -12.96 -12.83 16.20
CA TRP A 262 -12.57 -13.07 14.81
C TRP A 262 -12.31 -14.55 14.60
N ASP A 263 -12.79 -15.12 13.49
CA ASP A 263 -12.60 -16.54 13.18
C ASP A 263 -11.26 -16.81 12.43
N TRP A 264 -10.39 -15.80 12.34
CA TRP A 264 -9.08 -15.86 11.71
C TRP A 264 -8.01 -15.14 12.54
N LYS A 265 -6.75 -15.26 12.13
CA LYS A 265 -5.61 -14.54 12.73
C LYS A 265 -5.02 -13.57 11.73
N ASP A 266 -4.78 -12.34 12.15
CA ASP A 266 -4.19 -11.33 11.27
C ASP A 266 -2.70 -11.60 11.04
N PRO A 267 -2.17 -11.30 9.84
CA PRO A 267 -2.86 -10.89 8.62
C PRO A 267 -3.31 -12.10 7.76
N GLU A 268 -4.49 -11.99 7.15
CA GLU A 268 -5.10 -13.03 6.31
C GLU A 268 -4.91 -12.74 4.81
N GLU A 269 -4.92 -13.76 3.94
CA GLU A 269 -4.88 -13.57 2.49
C GLU A 269 -6.26 -13.21 1.91
N VAL A 270 -6.28 -12.47 0.80
CA VAL A 270 -7.51 -12.14 0.08
C VAL A 270 -8.13 -13.36 -0.61
N GLY A 271 -9.43 -13.29 -0.89
CA GLY A 271 -10.16 -14.26 -1.71
C GLY A 271 -11.00 -15.25 -0.91
N GLN A 272 -10.54 -15.66 0.27
CA GLN A 272 -11.32 -16.55 1.13
C GLN A 272 -12.47 -15.80 1.82
N THR A 273 -13.58 -16.51 2.03
CA THR A 273 -14.70 -15.97 2.82
C THR A 273 -14.35 -16.12 4.29
N MET A 274 -14.32 -15.00 5.00
CA MET A 274 -13.99 -14.93 6.41
C MET A 274 -15.22 -14.54 7.22
N SER A 275 -15.20 -14.88 8.50
CA SER A 275 -16.27 -14.51 9.40
C SER A 275 -15.77 -14.02 10.75
N PHE A 276 -16.60 -13.21 11.39
CA PHE A 276 -16.45 -12.83 12.78
C PHE A 276 -17.79 -12.88 13.48
N ARG A 277 -17.74 -12.95 14.81
CA ARG A 277 -18.89 -13.15 15.67
C ARG A 277 -19.06 -11.96 16.59
N VAL A 278 -20.24 -11.36 16.54
CA VAL A 278 -20.67 -10.28 17.45
C VAL A 278 -21.50 -10.92 18.56
N GLN A 279 -20.95 -10.93 19.77
CA GLN A 279 -21.61 -11.41 20.97
C GLN A 279 -22.33 -10.26 21.67
N LEU A 280 -23.63 -10.41 21.85
CA LEU A 280 -24.52 -9.41 22.40
C LEU A 280 -24.70 -9.62 23.90
N PHE A 281 -24.53 -8.56 24.68
CA PHE A 281 -24.66 -8.60 26.14
C PHE A 281 -25.51 -7.43 26.66
N TYR A 282 -26.28 -7.73 27.70
CA TYR A 282 -26.88 -6.73 28.56
C TYR A 282 -25.80 -6.01 29.38
N LYS A 283 -26.08 -4.80 29.88
CA LYS A 283 -25.15 -4.07 30.74
C LYS A 283 -24.78 -4.82 32.03
N ASN A 284 -25.69 -5.67 32.53
CA ASN A 284 -25.44 -6.52 33.68
C ASN A 284 -24.57 -7.77 33.37
N GLY A 285 -24.13 -7.93 32.12
CA GLY A 285 -23.29 -9.04 31.67
C GLY A 285 -24.05 -10.29 31.20
N GLN A 286 -25.38 -10.33 31.30
CA GLN A 286 -26.16 -11.46 30.79
C GLN A 286 -26.19 -11.48 29.25
N PRO A 287 -26.28 -12.67 28.62
CA PRO A 287 -26.38 -12.79 27.16
C PRO A 287 -27.69 -12.19 26.64
N PHE A 288 -27.61 -11.40 25.56
CA PHE A 288 -28.77 -10.82 24.90
C PHE A 288 -29.22 -11.68 23.70
N PRO A 289 -30.49 -12.12 23.60
CA PRO A 289 -30.93 -12.98 22.51
C PRO A 289 -30.86 -12.32 21.12
N ALA A 290 -30.10 -12.90 20.19
CA ALA A 290 -29.80 -12.32 18.89
C ALA A 290 -30.98 -12.33 17.90
N HIS A 291 -32.02 -13.12 18.15
CA HIS A 291 -33.25 -13.16 17.33
C HIS A 291 -34.07 -11.86 17.41
N ARG A 292 -33.83 -11.00 18.40
CA ARG A 292 -34.54 -9.72 18.54
C ARG A 292 -33.92 -8.67 17.60
N PRO A 293 -34.72 -7.74 17.04
CA PRO A 293 -34.20 -6.67 16.19
C PRO A 293 -33.30 -5.72 16.99
N VAL A 294 -31.98 -5.93 16.88
CA VAL A 294 -30.96 -5.19 17.65
C VAL A 294 -30.46 -3.93 16.96
N GLY A 295 -30.76 -3.72 15.67
CA GLY A 295 -30.26 -2.57 14.92
C GLY A 295 -28.75 -2.64 14.71
N LEU A 296 -28.22 -3.85 14.53
CA LEU A 296 -26.82 -4.11 14.21
C LEU A 296 -26.53 -3.66 12.79
N ARG A 297 -25.56 -2.76 12.64
CA ARG A 297 -25.02 -2.32 11.36
C ARG A 297 -23.53 -2.59 11.36
N VAL A 298 -23.06 -3.29 10.35
CA VAL A 298 -21.63 -3.52 10.12
C VAL A 298 -21.29 -2.88 8.79
N ASN A 299 -20.24 -2.06 8.79
CA ASN A 299 -19.65 -1.55 7.56
C ASN A 299 -18.18 -1.97 7.49
N ILE A 300 -17.75 -2.41 6.32
CA ILE A 300 -16.36 -2.81 6.07
C ILE A 300 -15.89 -2.01 4.87
N THR A 301 -14.87 -1.18 5.06
CA THR A 301 -14.39 -0.26 4.02
C THR A 301 -12.88 -0.37 3.85
N HIS A 302 -12.41 -0.46 2.62
CA HIS A 302 -10.99 -0.36 2.28
C HIS A 302 -10.52 1.09 2.48
N ILE A 303 -9.49 1.30 3.29
CA ILE A 303 -9.08 2.65 3.72
C ILE A 303 -8.53 3.47 2.56
N GLU A 304 -7.60 2.92 1.77
CA GLU A 304 -6.96 3.66 0.69
C GLU A 304 -7.86 3.85 -0.55
N LEU A 305 -8.73 2.88 -0.83
CA LEU A 305 -9.58 2.88 -2.03
C LEU A 305 -11.00 3.40 -1.77
N ALA A 306 -11.36 3.63 -0.50
CA ALA A 306 -12.73 3.97 -0.07
C ALA A 306 -13.79 3.02 -0.67
N LEU A 307 -13.48 1.72 -0.71
CA LEU A 307 -14.34 0.68 -1.28
C LEU A 307 -15.11 -0.04 -0.16
N ASP A 308 -16.43 0.02 -0.20
CA ASP A 308 -17.28 -0.72 0.73
C ASP A 308 -17.42 -2.19 0.31
N ILE A 309 -17.36 -3.08 1.30
CA ILE A 309 -17.41 -4.53 1.11
C ILE A 309 -18.77 -5.05 1.54
N PRO A 310 -19.47 -5.80 0.66
CA PRO A 310 -20.73 -6.42 1.03
C PRO A 310 -20.52 -7.50 2.09
N ILE A 311 -21.49 -7.62 2.98
CA ILE A 311 -21.48 -8.57 4.10
C ILE A 311 -22.75 -9.41 4.08
N THR A 312 -22.66 -10.62 4.62
CA THR A 312 -23.80 -11.47 4.95
C THR A 312 -23.89 -11.62 6.46
N GLN A 313 -25.08 -11.42 7.03
CA GLN A 313 -25.34 -11.57 8.45
C GLN A 313 -26.21 -12.80 8.67
N GLU A 314 -25.73 -13.72 9.49
CA GLU A 314 -26.45 -14.93 9.87
C GLU A 314 -26.61 -14.95 11.39
N VAL A 315 -27.84 -15.05 11.86
CA VAL A 315 -28.12 -15.35 13.27
C VAL A 315 -28.01 -16.85 13.43
N LEU A 316 -27.13 -17.31 14.31
CA LEU A 316 -26.99 -18.75 14.59
C LEU A 316 -28.34 -19.26 15.13
N GLN A 317 -28.91 -20.30 14.50
CA GLN A 317 -30.30 -20.74 14.67
C GLN A 317 -30.65 -21.32 16.05
N GLU A 318 -29.73 -21.26 17.02
CA GLU A 318 -30.02 -21.67 18.38
C GLU A 318 -30.94 -20.62 19.05
N PRO A 319 -32.10 -21.01 19.61
CA PRO A 319 -33.10 -20.09 20.13
C PRO A 319 -32.60 -19.17 21.26
N GLU A 320 -31.50 -19.54 21.92
CA GLU A 320 -30.83 -18.76 22.96
C GLU A 320 -29.48 -18.14 22.53
N SER A 321 -29.13 -18.20 21.24
CA SER A 321 -27.86 -17.64 20.79
C SER A 321 -27.83 -16.13 20.99
N ASN A 322 -26.79 -15.65 21.67
CA ASN A 322 -26.46 -14.22 21.77
C ASN A 322 -25.46 -13.78 20.71
N VAL A 323 -25.27 -14.58 19.66
CA VAL A 323 -24.20 -14.40 18.69
C VAL A 323 -24.76 -14.16 17.29
N VAL A 324 -24.31 -13.08 16.65
CA VAL A 324 -24.52 -12.83 15.23
C VAL A 324 -23.23 -13.11 14.50
N LYS A 325 -23.27 -14.01 13.51
CA LYS A 325 -22.14 -14.29 12.63
C LYS A 325 -22.22 -13.35 11.43
N VAL A 326 -21.11 -12.69 11.15
CA VAL A 326 -20.96 -11.82 9.98
C VAL A 326 -19.89 -12.42 9.09
N ALA A 327 -20.23 -12.69 7.84
CA ALA A 327 -19.30 -13.22 6.85
C ALA A 327 -19.13 -12.22 5.70
N PHE A 328 -17.92 -12.18 5.14
CA PHE A 328 -17.57 -11.29 4.04
C PHE A 328 -16.36 -11.83 3.27
N THR A 329 -16.13 -11.30 2.07
CA THR A 329 -15.00 -11.67 1.22
C THR A 329 -14.33 -10.41 0.70
N VAL A 330 -13.02 -10.30 0.91
CA VAL A 330 -12.20 -9.21 0.38
C VAL A 330 -11.36 -9.69 -0.78
N ARG A 331 -11.30 -8.89 -1.85
CA ARG A 331 -10.50 -9.19 -3.05
C ARG A 331 -9.34 -8.21 -3.27
N LYS A 332 -9.28 -7.13 -2.49
CA LYS A 332 -8.20 -6.14 -2.54
C LYS A 332 -7.31 -6.27 -1.32
N ALA A 333 -6.01 -6.42 -1.54
CA ALA A 333 -5.04 -6.42 -0.46
C ALA A 333 -4.87 -5.00 0.06
N GLY A 334 -4.72 -4.84 1.37
CA GLY A 334 -4.64 -3.52 1.99
C GLY A 334 -5.21 -3.46 3.39
N ARG A 335 -5.43 -2.24 3.87
CA ARG A 335 -5.97 -1.96 5.20
C ARG A 335 -7.46 -1.70 5.12
N TYR A 336 -8.19 -2.28 6.05
CA TYR A 336 -9.64 -2.20 6.13
C TYR A 336 -10.07 -1.71 7.50
N GLU A 337 -11.12 -0.90 7.50
CA GLU A 337 -11.85 -0.49 8.68
C GLU A 337 -13.13 -1.30 8.77
N VAL A 338 -13.35 -1.96 9.91
CA VAL A 338 -14.57 -2.72 10.23
C VAL A 338 -15.31 -1.99 11.34
N ALA A 339 -16.35 -1.26 10.98
CA ALA A 339 -17.19 -0.52 11.92
C ALA A 339 -18.42 -1.35 12.30
N VAL A 340 -18.53 -1.73 13.56
CA VAL A 340 -19.66 -2.48 14.13
C VAL A 340 -20.46 -1.56 15.04
N LYS A 341 -21.72 -1.31 14.67
CA LYS A 341 -22.62 -0.38 15.38
C LYS A 341 -23.91 -1.08 15.81
N LEU A 342 -24.38 -0.76 17.01
CA LEU A 342 -25.68 -1.18 17.54
C LEU A 342 -26.50 0.07 17.86
N GLY A 343 -27.64 0.25 17.19
CA GLY A 343 -28.49 1.43 17.39
C GLY A 343 -27.77 2.75 17.12
N GLY A 344 -26.88 2.77 16.12
CA GLY A 344 -26.08 3.96 15.76
C GLY A 344 -24.80 4.17 16.59
N LEU A 345 -24.64 3.51 17.73
CA LEU A 345 -23.46 3.60 18.59
C LEU A 345 -22.45 2.49 18.28
N ASN A 346 -21.15 2.79 18.38
CA ASN A 346 -20.09 1.79 18.22
C ASN A 346 -20.14 0.77 19.36
N VAL A 347 -19.93 -0.51 19.02
CA VAL A 347 -19.67 -1.55 20.03
C VAL A 347 -18.26 -1.38 20.61
N ALA A 348 -17.95 -2.11 21.69
CA ALA A 348 -16.64 -2.05 22.34
C ALA A 348 -15.49 -2.18 21.34
N TYR A 349 -14.56 -1.22 21.34
CA TYR A 349 -13.37 -1.19 20.45
C TYR A 349 -13.64 -1.03 18.95
N SER A 350 -14.89 -0.80 18.53
CA SER A 350 -15.20 -0.45 17.13
C SER A 350 -14.88 1.03 16.86
N PRO A 351 -14.27 1.38 15.70
CA PRO A 351 -13.96 0.51 14.56
C PRO A 351 -12.67 -0.32 14.75
N TYR A 352 -12.63 -1.48 14.09
CA TYR A 352 -11.48 -2.38 14.09
C TYR A 352 -10.69 -2.25 12.79
N TYR A 353 -9.37 -2.31 12.89
CA TYR A 353 -8.48 -2.23 11.72
C TYR A 353 -7.89 -3.60 11.40
N LYS A 354 -8.04 -4.02 10.14
CA LYS A 354 -7.60 -5.33 9.64
C LYS A 354 -6.72 -5.17 8.41
N ILE A 355 -5.75 -6.07 8.25
CA ILE A 355 -4.80 -6.05 7.12
C ILE A 355 -4.94 -7.35 6.34
N PHE A 356 -5.20 -7.24 5.05
CA PHE A 356 -5.25 -8.37 4.13
C PHE A 356 -4.07 -8.35 3.18
N LYS A 357 -3.40 -9.50 3.07
CA LYS A 357 -2.26 -9.71 2.18
C LYS A 357 -2.71 -10.16 0.79
N PRO A 358 -1.96 -9.83 -0.26
CA PRO A 358 -2.20 -10.36 -1.59
C PRO A 358 -1.98 -11.88 -1.60
N GLY A 359 -2.66 -12.57 -2.51
CA GLY A 359 -2.48 -14.00 -2.71
C GLY A 359 -1.17 -14.37 -3.43
N THR A 360 -1.06 -15.64 -3.79
CA THR A 360 0.05 -16.17 -4.61
C THR A 360 0.05 -15.58 -6.01
N VAL A 361 1.21 -15.60 -6.68
CA VAL A 361 1.35 -15.12 -8.06
C VAL A 361 0.45 -15.94 -9.01
N ASP A 362 -0.35 -15.23 -9.80
CA ASP A 362 -1.12 -15.75 -10.91
C ASP A 362 -0.43 -15.33 -12.24
N PRO A 363 0.08 -16.30 -13.04
CA PRO A 363 0.69 -16.04 -14.34
C PRO A 363 -0.21 -15.25 -15.31
N SER A 364 -1.53 -15.44 -15.23
CA SER A 364 -2.51 -14.81 -16.12
C SER A 364 -2.71 -13.32 -15.82
N LYS A 365 -2.42 -12.88 -14.59
CA LYS A 365 -2.49 -11.47 -14.17
C LYS A 365 -1.13 -10.80 -14.15
N THR A 366 -0.07 -11.58 -14.03
CA THR A 366 1.32 -11.14 -14.05
C THR A 366 1.72 -10.70 -15.46
N LYS A 367 2.43 -9.57 -15.53
CA LYS A 367 2.77 -8.91 -16.79
C LYS A 367 4.20 -8.37 -16.80
N ILE A 368 4.80 -8.35 -17.98
CA ILE A 368 5.98 -7.54 -18.26
C ILE A 368 5.53 -6.06 -18.31
N ALA A 369 6.12 -5.22 -17.46
CA ALA A 369 5.95 -3.77 -17.49
C ALA A 369 6.59 -3.18 -18.76
N TYR A 370 6.03 -2.09 -19.28
CA TYR A 370 6.48 -1.46 -20.53
C TYR A 370 6.56 -2.46 -21.71
N HIS A 371 5.52 -3.28 -21.85
CA HIS A 371 5.47 -4.36 -22.84
C HIS A 371 5.74 -3.89 -24.27
N PHE A 372 6.34 -4.77 -25.07
CA PHE A 372 6.64 -4.59 -26.48
C PHE A 372 6.40 -5.92 -27.21
N SER A 373 6.02 -5.87 -28.48
CA SER A 373 5.87 -7.07 -29.31
C SER A 373 7.17 -7.51 -29.97
N THR A 374 8.15 -6.61 -30.10
CA THR A 374 9.49 -6.93 -30.58
C THR A 374 10.56 -6.13 -29.85
N LEU A 375 11.57 -6.82 -29.33
CA LEU A 375 12.73 -6.27 -28.64
C LEU A 375 13.94 -6.22 -29.57
N VAL A 376 14.65 -5.10 -29.61
CA VAL A 376 15.91 -4.99 -30.36
C VAL A 376 17.08 -4.97 -29.39
N LEU A 377 17.94 -5.98 -29.49
CA LEU A 377 19.12 -6.18 -28.64
C LEU A 377 20.41 -6.13 -29.44
N VAL A 378 21.51 -5.96 -28.72
CA VAL A 378 22.86 -6.10 -29.25
C VAL A 378 23.44 -7.42 -28.75
N TYR A 379 24.11 -8.14 -29.63
CA TYR A 379 24.81 -9.38 -29.32
C TYR A 379 25.68 -9.25 -28.06
N GLY A 380 25.49 -10.14 -27.10
CA GLY A 380 26.26 -10.19 -25.85
C GLY A 380 25.89 -9.13 -24.81
N GLN A 381 25.02 -8.17 -25.13
CA GLN A 381 24.59 -7.15 -24.18
C GLN A 381 23.43 -7.66 -23.31
N GLN A 382 23.53 -7.44 -22.01
CA GLN A 382 22.46 -7.78 -21.07
C GLN A 382 21.31 -6.77 -21.16
N HIS A 383 20.08 -7.29 -21.20
CA HIS A 383 18.85 -6.51 -21.13
C HIS A 383 18.03 -6.91 -19.91
N THR A 384 17.37 -5.95 -19.25
CA THR A 384 16.57 -6.18 -18.06
C THR A 384 15.09 -5.96 -18.36
N LEU A 385 14.28 -6.99 -18.15
CA LEU A 385 12.84 -6.97 -18.22
C LEU A 385 12.27 -6.80 -16.81
N GLN A 386 11.32 -5.88 -16.67
CA GLN A 386 10.58 -5.67 -15.43
C GLN A 386 9.27 -6.44 -15.49
N ILE A 387 9.06 -7.36 -14.55
CA ILE A 387 7.85 -8.15 -14.40
C ILE A 387 7.16 -7.67 -13.13
N GLU A 388 5.85 -7.44 -13.21
CA GLU A 388 4.98 -7.08 -12.10
C GLU A 388 4.13 -8.29 -11.70
N PRO A 389 4.54 -9.04 -10.66
CA PRO A 389 3.78 -10.19 -10.20
C PRO A 389 2.46 -9.74 -9.56
N ARG A 390 1.38 -10.43 -9.91
CA ARG A 390 0.04 -10.14 -9.39
C ARG A 390 -0.68 -11.42 -8.99
N ASP A 391 -1.54 -11.33 -7.98
CA ASP A 391 -2.45 -12.43 -7.62
C ASP A 391 -3.66 -12.52 -8.58
N GLU A 392 -4.53 -13.50 -8.36
CA GLU A 392 -5.74 -13.74 -9.18
C GLU A 392 -6.70 -12.53 -9.23
N TYR A 393 -6.66 -11.65 -8.22
CA TYR A 393 -7.48 -10.44 -8.11
C TYR A 393 -6.75 -9.17 -8.59
N GLY A 394 -5.53 -9.33 -9.11
CA GLY A 394 -4.68 -8.27 -9.66
C GLY A 394 -3.93 -7.44 -8.61
N ASN A 395 -3.85 -7.88 -7.36
CA ASN A 395 -3.09 -7.21 -6.32
C ASN A 395 -1.59 -7.43 -6.54
N PRO A 396 -0.73 -6.40 -6.38
CA PRO A 396 0.72 -6.58 -6.42
C PRO A 396 1.17 -7.57 -5.35
N THR A 397 1.99 -8.54 -5.74
CA THR A 397 2.53 -9.55 -4.82
C THR A 397 4.03 -9.72 -5.05
N SER A 398 4.76 -10.14 -4.02
CA SER A 398 6.21 -10.30 -4.06
C SER A 398 6.66 -11.70 -3.63
N ASN A 399 5.80 -12.71 -3.80
CA ASN A 399 5.96 -14.10 -3.34
C ASN A 399 6.24 -14.21 -1.84
N SER A 400 5.19 -14.37 -1.03
CA SER A 400 5.28 -14.55 0.43
C SER A 400 5.85 -15.90 0.87
N THR A 401 6.02 -16.88 -0.03
CA THR A 401 6.35 -18.28 0.34
C THR A 401 7.46 -18.98 -0.44
N SER A 402 7.95 -18.48 -1.58
CA SER A 402 9.03 -19.16 -2.35
C SER A 402 10.39 -18.51 -2.12
N LEU A 403 11.31 -19.25 -1.49
CA LEU A 403 12.69 -18.82 -1.21
C LEU A 403 13.57 -18.63 -2.47
N ILE A 404 13.09 -18.92 -3.69
CA ILE A 404 13.90 -18.81 -4.91
C ILE A 404 13.04 -18.38 -6.12
N ASP A 405 12.90 -17.08 -6.36
CA ASP A 405 12.24 -16.55 -7.57
C ASP A 405 12.95 -16.97 -8.88
N GLU A 406 14.26 -17.30 -8.83
CA GLU A 406 15.01 -17.80 -9.99
C GLU A 406 14.46 -19.11 -10.56
N VAL A 407 13.90 -19.98 -9.72
CA VAL A 407 13.40 -21.29 -10.15
C VAL A 407 12.02 -21.17 -10.78
N ASN A 408 11.22 -20.19 -10.33
CA ASN A 408 9.84 -20.07 -10.77
C ASN A 408 9.68 -19.41 -12.14
N TYR A 409 10.59 -18.50 -12.52
CA TYR A 409 10.53 -17.82 -13.83
C TYR A 409 11.40 -18.52 -14.87
N SER A 410 10.77 -19.08 -15.90
CA SER A 410 11.45 -19.69 -17.05
C SER A 410 11.37 -18.78 -18.29
N VAL A 411 12.40 -18.89 -19.14
CA VAL A 411 12.48 -18.18 -20.42
C VAL A 411 12.86 -19.21 -21.46
N HIS A 412 12.05 -19.34 -22.49
CA HIS A 412 12.34 -20.18 -23.65
C HIS A 412 12.56 -19.29 -24.87
N VAL A 413 13.63 -19.53 -25.61
CA VAL A 413 14.00 -18.76 -26.79
C VAL A 413 14.13 -19.70 -27.99
N HIS A 414 13.36 -19.44 -29.04
CA HIS A 414 13.36 -20.20 -30.28
C HIS A 414 13.85 -19.32 -31.43
N SER A 415 14.71 -19.84 -32.32
CA SER A 415 15.16 -19.07 -33.49
C SER A 415 14.05 -18.91 -34.52
N LEU A 416 14.04 -17.77 -35.24
CA LEU A 416 13.07 -17.47 -36.29
C LEU A 416 13.78 -17.24 -37.64
N GLY A 417 13.40 -18.02 -38.65
CA GLY A 417 13.87 -17.88 -40.03
C GLY A 417 15.26 -18.45 -40.30
N THR A 418 15.67 -19.47 -39.55
CA THR A 418 16.77 -20.37 -39.91
C THR A 418 16.41 -21.80 -39.50
N VAL A 419 16.34 -22.72 -40.46
CA VAL A 419 16.19 -24.16 -40.22
C VAL A 419 17.38 -24.69 -39.43
N ASP A 420 17.08 -25.25 -38.25
CA ASP A 420 17.86 -26.20 -37.46
C ASP A 420 19.37 -26.01 -37.45
N ASP A 421 19.81 -25.17 -36.52
CA ASP A 421 21.02 -25.50 -35.78
C ASP A 421 20.56 -25.94 -34.39
N ASP A 422 20.06 -27.17 -34.36
CA ASP A 422 19.63 -27.96 -33.19
C ASP A 422 20.82 -28.31 -32.26
N SER A 423 21.89 -27.52 -32.33
CA SER A 423 22.98 -27.58 -31.38
C SER A 423 22.48 -27.00 -30.05
N LEU A 424 22.44 -27.89 -29.06
CA LEU A 424 22.20 -27.68 -27.62
C LEU A 424 23.09 -26.62 -26.95
N GLU A 425 23.77 -25.76 -27.70
CA GLU A 425 24.49 -24.64 -27.11
C GLU A 425 23.49 -23.62 -26.55
N GLU A 426 23.63 -23.29 -25.28
CA GLU A 426 22.84 -22.29 -24.58
C GLU A 426 23.15 -20.91 -25.18
N TYR A 427 22.47 -20.54 -26.27
CA TYR A 427 22.67 -19.27 -26.98
C TYR A 427 22.20 -18.05 -26.18
N TYR A 428 21.67 -18.26 -24.98
CA TYR A 428 21.23 -17.21 -24.08
C TYR A 428 21.55 -17.58 -22.65
N SER A 429 21.70 -16.56 -21.80
CA SER A 429 21.77 -16.72 -20.35
C SER A 429 20.73 -15.82 -19.71
N LYS A 430 20.09 -16.32 -18.65
CA LYS A 430 19.12 -15.55 -17.85
C LYS A 430 19.55 -15.44 -16.39
N SER A 431 19.13 -14.40 -15.70
CA SER A 431 19.13 -14.33 -14.24
C SER A 431 17.92 -13.57 -13.73
N VAL A 432 17.45 -13.90 -12.53
CA VAL A 432 16.23 -13.31 -11.96
C VAL A 432 16.59 -12.68 -10.62
N SER A 433 16.12 -11.45 -10.40
CA SER A 433 16.28 -10.79 -9.09
C SER A 433 14.95 -10.15 -8.69
N SER A 434 14.59 -10.25 -7.41
CA SER A 434 13.33 -9.71 -6.89
C SER A 434 13.56 -8.39 -6.15
N ASN A 435 12.74 -7.38 -6.42
CA ASN A 435 12.60 -6.20 -5.58
C ASN A 435 11.29 -6.31 -4.78
N LYS A 436 11.41 -6.73 -3.53
CA LYS A 436 10.25 -6.94 -2.63
C LYS A 436 9.54 -5.63 -2.27
N GLN A 437 10.25 -4.51 -2.17
CA GLN A 437 9.64 -3.22 -1.82
C GLN A 437 8.70 -2.72 -2.91
N LEU A 438 9.08 -2.92 -4.17
CA LEU A 438 8.29 -2.49 -5.32
C LEU A 438 7.35 -3.56 -5.86
N CYS A 439 7.33 -4.77 -5.27
CA CYS A 439 6.64 -5.94 -5.82
C CYS A 439 6.98 -6.14 -7.31
N GLN A 440 8.28 -6.17 -7.61
CA GLN A 440 8.80 -6.28 -8.98
C GLN A 440 9.82 -7.40 -9.07
N VAL A 441 9.84 -8.07 -10.22
CA VAL A 441 10.85 -9.07 -10.59
C VAL A 441 11.63 -8.54 -11.79
N LEU A 442 12.95 -8.53 -11.68
CA LEU A 442 13.87 -8.12 -12.73
C LEU A 442 14.45 -9.38 -13.37
N LEU A 443 14.00 -9.69 -14.57
CA LEU A 443 14.51 -10.77 -15.39
C LEU A 443 15.57 -10.21 -16.35
N LYS A 444 16.82 -10.61 -16.18
CA LYS A 444 17.92 -10.21 -17.03
C LYS A 444 18.17 -11.30 -18.07
N ILE A 445 18.25 -10.92 -19.35
CA ILE A 445 18.49 -11.83 -20.47
C ILE A 445 19.66 -11.31 -21.31
N THR A 446 20.53 -12.21 -21.74
CA THR A 446 21.66 -11.93 -22.63
C THR A 446 21.68 -12.98 -23.74
N LEU A 447 21.56 -12.56 -25.01
CA LEU A 447 21.66 -13.45 -26.17
C LEU A 447 23.05 -13.37 -26.80
N ARG A 448 23.63 -14.54 -27.09
CA ARG A 448 24.97 -14.76 -27.67
C ARG A 448 24.90 -15.36 -29.07
N LYS A 449 23.78 -15.19 -29.77
CA LYS A 449 23.62 -15.51 -31.20
C LYS A 449 22.90 -14.35 -31.89
N LYS A 450 23.37 -13.96 -33.08
CA LYS A 450 22.74 -12.93 -33.90
C LYS A 450 21.55 -13.53 -34.64
N GLY A 451 20.51 -12.74 -34.92
CA GLY A 451 19.33 -13.20 -35.65
C GLY A 451 18.02 -12.74 -35.04
N CYS A 452 16.93 -13.38 -35.47
CA CYS A 452 15.59 -13.17 -34.93
C CYS A 452 15.20 -14.38 -34.07
N PHE A 453 14.50 -14.13 -32.97
CA PHE A 453 14.10 -15.16 -32.01
C PHE A 453 12.69 -14.87 -31.48
N ARG A 454 11.95 -15.91 -31.12
CA ARG A 454 10.72 -15.83 -30.33
C ARG A 454 11.07 -16.17 -28.89
N ALA A 455 10.76 -15.27 -27.96
CA ALA A 455 10.90 -15.52 -26.54
C ALA A 455 9.54 -15.75 -25.89
N ARG A 456 9.46 -16.71 -24.96
CA ARG A 456 8.30 -16.96 -24.10
C ARG A 456 8.75 -17.02 -22.64
N ILE A 457 8.16 -16.15 -21.82
CA ILE A 457 8.37 -16.12 -20.38
C ILE A 457 7.21 -16.82 -19.68
N SER A 458 7.52 -17.72 -18.77
CA SER A 458 6.56 -18.47 -17.96
C SER A 458 6.87 -18.34 -16.46
N TYR A 459 5.83 -18.51 -15.64
CA TYR A 459 5.93 -18.71 -14.19
C TYR A 459 5.37 -20.08 -13.85
N THR A 460 6.16 -20.94 -13.19
CA THR A 460 5.83 -22.35 -12.91
C THR A 460 5.26 -23.07 -14.14
N ASP A 461 5.98 -22.96 -15.26
CA ASP A 461 5.63 -23.49 -16.59
C ASP A 461 4.36 -22.96 -17.26
N LEU A 462 3.64 -22.03 -16.63
CA LEU A 462 2.50 -21.34 -17.22
C LEU A 462 2.94 -20.02 -17.85
N PRO A 463 2.61 -19.75 -19.13
CA PRO A 463 3.03 -18.53 -19.81
C PRO A 463 2.40 -17.29 -19.17
N LEU A 464 3.20 -16.22 -19.06
CA LEU A 464 2.67 -14.91 -18.63
C LEU A 464 1.74 -14.34 -19.71
N SER A 465 0.73 -13.56 -19.29
CA SER A 465 -0.30 -13.01 -20.20
C SER A 465 0.23 -12.18 -21.38
N ASN A 466 1.38 -11.52 -21.22
CA ASN A 466 2.09 -10.80 -22.27
C ASN A 466 3.56 -11.25 -22.34
N GLY A 467 3.81 -12.51 -22.00
CA GLY A 467 5.13 -13.13 -21.89
C GLY A 467 5.78 -13.54 -23.21
N GLU A 468 5.03 -13.46 -24.33
CA GLU A 468 5.50 -13.88 -25.65
C GLU A 468 5.79 -12.68 -26.56
N PHE A 469 7.00 -12.61 -27.10
CA PHE A 469 7.46 -11.50 -27.94
C PHE A 469 8.65 -11.91 -28.82
N ASP A 470 8.93 -11.12 -29.85
CA ASP A 470 10.07 -11.34 -30.75
C ASP A 470 11.32 -10.59 -30.28
N ILE A 471 12.51 -11.10 -30.59
CA ILE A 471 13.80 -10.49 -30.30
C ILE A 471 14.60 -10.43 -31.60
N ILE A 472 15.10 -9.24 -31.94
CA ILE A 472 16.09 -9.04 -33.00
C ILE A 472 17.43 -8.75 -32.35
N VAL A 473 18.41 -9.63 -32.52
CA VAL A 473 19.78 -9.48 -32.01
C VAL A 473 20.69 -9.02 -33.13
N LEU A 474 21.22 -7.80 -32.97
CA LEU A 474 22.10 -7.14 -33.93
C LEU A 474 23.56 -7.20 -33.49
N SER A 475 24.48 -7.15 -34.44
CA SER A 475 25.88 -6.76 -34.19
C SER A 475 25.98 -5.26 -33.87
N GLU A 476 27.11 -4.86 -33.29
CA GLU A 476 27.38 -3.44 -33.00
C GLU A 476 27.35 -2.58 -34.28
N ASN A 477 27.85 -3.12 -35.41
CA ASN A 477 27.82 -2.43 -36.70
C ASN A 477 26.39 -2.22 -37.22
N GLU A 478 25.54 -3.26 -37.13
CA GLU A 478 24.13 -3.18 -37.53
C GLU A 478 23.35 -2.21 -36.63
N LYS A 479 23.58 -2.26 -35.31
CA LYS A 479 23.03 -1.30 -34.35
C LYS A 479 23.40 0.14 -34.71
N ASN A 480 24.68 0.41 -35.00
CA ASN A 480 25.13 1.73 -35.42
C ASN A 480 24.45 2.19 -36.73
N CYS A 481 24.20 1.27 -37.66
CA CYS A 481 23.42 1.56 -38.86
C CYS A 481 21.97 1.93 -38.53
N VAL A 482 21.30 1.18 -37.64
CA VAL A 482 19.93 1.48 -37.18
C VAL A 482 19.87 2.84 -36.49
N GLU A 483 20.79 3.15 -35.59
CA GLU A 483 20.80 4.45 -34.90
C GLU A 483 21.06 5.61 -35.87
N LYS A 484 21.94 5.43 -36.86
CA LYS A 484 22.14 6.39 -37.95
C LYS A 484 20.86 6.59 -38.77
N ASN A 485 20.16 5.51 -39.10
CA ASN A 485 18.89 5.57 -39.83
C ASN A 485 17.84 6.35 -39.02
N VAL A 486 17.68 6.03 -37.74
CA VAL A 486 16.66 6.65 -36.87
C VAL A 486 16.95 8.12 -36.54
N SER A 487 18.22 8.51 -36.52
CA SER A 487 18.66 9.89 -36.26
C SER A 487 18.62 10.79 -37.49
N THR A 488 18.68 10.24 -38.71
CA THR A 488 18.66 11.03 -39.96
C THR A 488 17.27 11.63 -40.18
N THR A 489 17.14 12.94 -39.98
CA THR A 489 15.89 13.67 -40.22
C THR A 489 15.79 14.15 -41.66
N GLY A 490 14.61 14.02 -42.28
CA GLY A 490 14.30 14.64 -43.58
C GLY A 490 14.55 13.78 -44.83
N ILE A 491 15.22 12.63 -44.73
CA ILE A 491 15.44 11.70 -45.86
C ILE A 491 14.83 10.33 -45.52
N SER A 492 14.03 9.77 -46.41
CA SER A 492 13.50 8.41 -46.25
C SER A 492 14.62 7.38 -46.45
N ILE A 493 14.91 6.58 -45.42
CA ILE A 493 15.85 5.45 -45.50
C ILE A 493 15.26 4.41 -46.44
N TYR A 494 16.07 3.79 -47.28
CA TYR A 494 15.62 2.75 -48.19
C TYR A 494 16.47 1.48 -48.10
N PHE A 495 15.82 0.34 -48.35
CA PHE A 495 16.45 -0.97 -48.44
C PHE A 495 16.06 -1.60 -49.77
N GLU A 496 17.04 -2.22 -50.44
CA GLU A 496 16.77 -3.04 -51.61
C GLU A 496 16.19 -4.39 -51.17
N ALA A 497 15.09 -4.81 -51.79
CA ALA A 497 14.40 -6.05 -51.49
C ALA A 497 13.79 -6.69 -52.76
N TYR A 498 13.34 -7.93 -52.61
CA TYR A 498 12.62 -8.68 -53.64
C TYR A 498 11.23 -9.03 -53.12
N LEU A 499 10.21 -8.62 -53.86
CA LEU A 499 8.80 -8.85 -53.58
C LEU A 499 8.36 -10.17 -54.22
N TYR A 500 7.86 -11.09 -53.40
CA TYR A 500 7.22 -12.32 -53.84
C TYR A 500 5.72 -12.10 -54.03
N GLY A 501 5.13 -12.79 -55.02
CA GLY A 501 3.72 -12.62 -55.37
C GLY A 501 2.79 -13.22 -54.32
N THR A 502 1.67 -12.55 -54.05
CA THR A 502 0.63 -12.93 -53.07
C THR A 502 -0.06 -14.30 -53.31
N GLY A 503 0.31 -15.03 -54.36
CA GLY A 503 -0.32 -16.29 -54.78
C GLY A 503 0.25 -17.58 -54.18
N ASN A 504 1.33 -17.53 -53.40
CA ASN A 504 1.99 -18.75 -52.90
C ASN A 504 1.43 -19.31 -51.59
N TYR A 505 0.41 -18.69 -50.99
CA TYR A 505 -0.19 -19.15 -49.73
C TYR A 505 -1.00 -20.46 -49.86
N SER A 506 -1.31 -20.95 -51.08
CA SER A 506 -2.05 -22.20 -51.26
C SER A 506 -1.17 -23.46 -51.18
N ASN A 507 0.12 -23.39 -51.56
CA ASN A 507 0.95 -24.60 -51.71
C ASN A 507 1.68 -25.07 -50.44
N TYR A 508 1.60 -24.33 -49.33
CA TYR A 508 2.12 -24.76 -48.02
C TYR A 508 1.01 -25.10 -47.00
N SER A 509 -0.26 -25.13 -47.45
CA SER A 509 -1.41 -25.44 -46.60
C SER A 509 -1.58 -26.93 -46.24
N ASN A 510 -0.67 -27.80 -46.66
CA ASN A 510 -0.70 -29.24 -46.34
C ASN A 510 0.03 -29.65 -45.05
N SER A 511 0.56 -28.70 -44.25
CA SER A 511 0.91 -28.98 -42.85
C SER A 511 -0.10 -28.31 -41.92
N SER A 512 -0.81 -29.16 -41.19
CA SER A 512 -1.96 -28.85 -40.35
C SER A 512 -1.75 -27.63 -39.43
N TRP A 513 -2.52 -26.56 -39.63
CA TRP A 513 -2.81 -25.60 -38.56
C TRP A 513 -4.26 -25.13 -38.64
N GLN A 514 -5.08 -25.69 -37.76
CA GLN A 514 -6.42 -25.20 -37.46
C GLN A 514 -6.30 -23.81 -36.81
N LEU A 515 -6.93 -22.80 -37.41
CA LEU A 515 -7.21 -21.52 -36.76
C LEU A 515 -8.28 -21.71 -35.69
N PRO A 516 -8.20 -21.05 -34.52
CA PRO A 516 -9.32 -20.98 -33.59
C PRO A 516 -10.50 -20.25 -34.24
N ALA A 517 -11.66 -20.89 -34.26
CA ALA A 517 -12.90 -20.34 -34.76
C ALA A 517 -13.38 -19.17 -33.90
N SER A 518 -13.03 -17.93 -34.26
CA SER A 518 -13.61 -16.71 -33.68
C SER A 518 -13.42 -15.49 -34.59
N ALA A 519 -13.84 -15.58 -35.86
CA ALA A 519 -13.98 -14.42 -36.74
C ALA A 519 -14.91 -14.71 -37.93
N LEU A 520 -16.16 -15.08 -37.67
CA LEU A 520 -17.21 -15.10 -38.69
C LEU A 520 -18.40 -14.32 -38.16
N MET A 521 -18.47 -13.03 -38.49
CA MET A 521 -19.71 -12.28 -38.75
C MET A 521 -19.32 -10.89 -39.29
N ALA A 522 -19.23 -10.74 -40.61
CA ALA A 522 -19.46 -9.46 -41.29
C ALA A 522 -19.94 -9.74 -42.73
N PRO A 523 -21.01 -9.08 -43.20
CA PRO A 523 -21.68 -9.46 -44.45
C PRO A 523 -20.95 -8.92 -45.67
N GLN A 524 -20.67 -9.81 -46.64
CA GLN A 524 -20.12 -9.45 -47.94
C GLN A 524 -21.10 -8.61 -48.75
N ARG A 525 -20.65 -7.44 -49.24
CA ARG A 525 -21.25 -6.75 -50.38
C ARG A 525 -20.58 -7.22 -51.66
N ARG A 526 -21.39 -7.76 -52.57
CA ARG A 526 -21.04 -8.09 -53.97
C ARG A 526 -20.60 -6.84 -54.73
N PRO A 527 -19.68 -6.99 -55.70
CA PRO A 527 -19.80 -6.32 -56.99
C PRO A 527 -20.29 -7.31 -58.05
N SER A 528 -21.13 -6.81 -58.94
CA SER A 528 -21.81 -7.51 -60.02
C SER A 528 -21.00 -7.59 -61.31
N MET A 529 -21.13 -8.74 -61.97
CA MET A 529 -21.24 -8.99 -63.42
C MET A 529 -20.11 -8.54 -64.36
N GLY A 530 -19.63 -9.54 -65.10
CA GLY A 530 -18.80 -9.46 -66.29
C GLY A 530 -18.43 -10.89 -66.68
N ASP A 531 -19.41 -11.63 -67.23
CA ASP A 531 -19.24 -12.96 -67.80
C ASP A 531 -18.33 -12.89 -69.02
N GLU A 532 -17.26 -13.70 -69.07
CA GLU A 532 -16.84 -14.37 -70.30
C GLU A 532 -16.40 -15.80 -69.91
N GLU A 533 -17.08 -16.76 -70.54
CA GLU A 533 -16.87 -18.20 -70.48
C GLU A 533 -15.47 -18.53 -71.04
N ASP A 534 -14.76 -19.49 -70.44
CA ASP A 534 -13.90 -20.39 -71.22
C ASP A 534 -13.60 -21.68 -70.43
N GLU A 535 -13.87 -22.76 -71.16
CA GLU A 535 -13.72 -24.20 -70.97
C GLU A 535 -12.90 -24.76 -69.80
N HIS A 536 -13.53 -25.75 -69.16
CA HIS A 536 -12.87 -26.83 -68.43
C HIS A 536 -11.82 -27.52 -69.32
N ASP A 537 -10.54 -27.41 -68.95
CA ASP A 537 -9.55 -28.40 -69.33
C ASP A 537 -8.83 -28.92 -68.09
N SER A 538 -8.78 -30.24 -67.96
CA SER A 538 -8.27 -30.94 -66.77
C SER A 538 -6.74 -30.92 -66.80
N PRO A 539 -6.01 -30.55 -65.73
CA PRO A 539 -4.56 -30.55 -65.81
C PRO A 539 -4.00 -31.95 -65.64
N VAL A 540 -3.36 -32.42 -66.71
CA VAL A 540 -2.40 -33.52 -66.75
C VAL A 540 -1.27 -33.25 -65.74
N GLU A 541 -0.92 -34.27 -64.96
CA GLU A 541 0.22 -34.29 -64.04
C GLU A 541 1.54 -33.96 -64.76
N GLY A 542 2.37 -33.12 -64.13
CA GLY A 542 3.82 -33.13 -64.37
C GLY A 542 4.44 -31.99 -65.16
N GLN A 543 4.15 -30.72 -64.83
CA GLN A 543 5.08 -29.62 -65.14
C GLN A 543 5.51 -28.89 -63.84
N PRO A 544 6.80 -28.57 -63.67
CA PRO A 544 7.24 -27.73 -62.56
C PRO A 544 6.63 -26.34 -62.75
N GLU A 545 5.75 -25.94 -61.84
CA GLU A 545 5.25 -24.56 -61.75
C GLU A 545 6.44 -23.60 -61.82
N LYS A 546 6.55 -22.84 -62.90
CA LYS A 546 7.58 -21.82 -63.06
C LYS A 546 7.35 -20.78 -61.96
N VAL A 547 8.09 -20.88 -60.86
CA VAL A 547 8.13 -19.88 -59.79
C VAL A 547 8.34 -18.51 -60.45
N LYS A 548 7.30 -17.66 -60.43
CA LYS A 548 7.38 -16.32 -61.01
C LYS A 548 8.55 -15.60 -60.35
N LYS A 549 9.51 -15.13 -61.16
CA LYS A 549 10.71 -14.44 -60.68
C LYS A 549 10.30 -13.27 -59.76
N PRO A 550 10.84 -13.19 -58.53
CA PRO A 550 10.45 -12.16 -57.59
C PRO A 550 10.85 -10.77 -58.11
N LYS A 551 10.02 -9.76 -57.85
CA LYS A 551 10.17 -8.41 -58.39
C LYS A 551 11.10 -7.59 -57.51
N LYS A 552 12.10 -6.91 -58.10
CA LYS A 552 13.00 -6.02 -57.36
C LYS A 552 12.24 -4.75 -56.92
N VAL A 553 12.27 -4.45 -55.63
CA VAL A 553 11.58 -3.33 -54.99
C VAL A 553 12.49 -2.61 -54.00
N TYR A 554 12.04 -1.44 -53.55
CA TYR A 554 12.73 -0.59 -52.59
C TYR A 554 11.79 -0.26 -51.42
N CYS A 555 12.19 -0.65 -50.23
CA CYS A 555 11.44 -0.46 -49.00
C CYS A 555 11.89 0.83 -48.33
N TYR A 556 11.04 1.85 -48.37
CA TYR A 556 11.28 3.15 -47.74
C TYR A 556 10.68 3.20 -46.34
N ILE A 557 11.51 3.45 -45.32
CA ILE A 557 11.07 3.58 -43.93
C ILE A 557 11.20 5.04 -43.48
N SER A 558 10.15 5.52 -42.83
CA SER A 558 10.09 6.82 -42.16
C SER A 558 9.47 6.64 -40.77
N PRO A 559 9.51 7.65 -39.89
CA PRO A 559 8.81 7.56 -38.60
C PRO A 559 7.31 7.29 -38.72
N LYS A 560 6.66 7.58 -39.85
CA LYS A 560 5.19 7.46 -39.99
C LYS A 560 4.74 6.23 -40.78
N GLN A 561 5.54 5.81 -41.75
CA GLN A 561 5.15 4.77 -42.71
C GLN A 561 6.36 4.00 -43.26
N LEU A 562 6.11 2.74 -43.61
CA LEU A 562 6.93 1.88 -44.47
C LEU A 562 6.24 1.80 -45.84
N SER A 563 6.92 2.16 -46.92
CA SER A 563 6.39 2.09 -48.29
C SER A 563 7.25 1.18 -49.16
N VAL A 564 6.62 0.24 -49.85
CA VAL A 564 7.29 -0.62 -50.84
C VAL A 564 7.07 -0.01 -52.22
N LYS A 565 8.16 0.29 -52.93
CA LYS A 565 8.11 0.94 -54.24
C LYS A 565 8.88 0.16 -55.29
N GLU A 566 8.37 0.15 -56.51
CA GLU A 566 9.06 -0.30 -57.71
C GLU A 566 9.47 0.92 -58.54
N PHE A 567 10.58 0.85 -59.28
CA PHE A 567 10.99 1.95 -60.15
C PHE A 567 10.74 1.60 -61.61
N TYR A 568 9.76 2.25 -62.21
CA TYR A 568 9.51 2.15 -63.64
C TYR A 568 10.58 2.92 -64.42
N LEU A 569 11.16 2.28 -65.45
CA LEU A 569 12.30 2.80 -66.24
C LEU A 569 13.47 3.30 -65.37
N LYS A 570 13.63 2.79 -64.14
CA LYS A 570 14.62 3.23 -63.13
C LYS A 570 14.50 4.70 -62.67
N ILE A 571 13.48 5.45 -63.08
CA ILE A 571 13.36 6.89 -62.80
C ILE A 571 12.10 7.21 -61.99
N ILE A 572 10.97 6.57 -62.28
CA ILE A 572 9.69 6.93 -61.68
C ILE A 572 9.35 5.93 -60.55
N PRO A 573 9.31 6.37 -59.28
CA PRO A 573 8.94 5.51 -58.17
C PRO A 573 7.43 5.26 -58.15
N TRP A 574 7.03 4.02 -58.44
CA TRP A 574 5.67 3.54 -58.31
C TRP A 574 5.46 2.90 -56.93
N ARG A 575 4.48 3.37 -56.17
CA ARG A 575 4.20 2.86 -54.83
C ARG A 575 3.25 1.66 -54.92
N LEU A 576 3.70 0.50 -54.45
CA LEU A 576 2.92 -0.73 -54.46
C LEU A 576 2.14 -0.89 -53.16
N PHE A 577 2.82 -0.75 -52.02
CA PHE A 577 2.23 -0.93 -50.69
C PHE A 577 2.65 0.20 -49.75
N THR A 578 1.83 0.47 -48.74
CA THR A 578 2.18 1.37 -47.64
C THR A 578 1.57 0.88 -46.35
N PHE A 579 2.42 0.78 -45.34
CA PHE A 579 2.09 0.36 -43.98
C PHE A 579 2.34 1.52 -43.04
N ARG A 580 1.47 1.69 -42.04
CA ARG A 580 1.71 2.65 -40.96
C ARG A 580 2.75 2.10 -39.99
N VAL A 581 3.63 2.96 -39.48
CA VAL A 581 4.50 2.59 -38.35
C VAL A 581 3.68 2.66 -37.07
N CYS A 582 3.02 1.54 -36.74
CA CYS A 582 2.19 1.40 -35.56
C CYS A 582 2.18 -0.06 -35.09
N PRO A 583 1.71 -0.34 -33.86
CA PRO A 583 1.70 -1.70 -33.31
C PRO A 583 0.85 -2.71 -34.09
N GLY A 584 -0.09 -2.23 -34.93
CA GLY A 584 -0.95 -3.09 -35.77
C GLY A 584 -0.23 -3.68 -36.98
N THR A 585 0.88 -3.08 -37.43
CA THR A 585 1.71 -3.64 -38.50
C THR A 585 2.70 -4.62 -37.90
N LYS A 586 2.54 -5.91 -38.23
CA LYS A 586 3.34 -7.02 -37.71
C LYS A 586 4.31 -7.54 -38.75
N PHE A 587 5.46 -8.02 -38.27
CA PHE A 587 6.47 -8.71 -39.08
C PHE A 587 6.55 -10.18 -38.66
N THR A 588 6.55 -11.06 -39.65
CA THR A 588 6.82 -12.49 -39.47
C THR A 588 8.11 -12.84 -40.20
N TYR A 589 9.01 -13.57 -39.55
CA TYR A 589 10.34 -13.86 -40.07
C TYR A 589 10.40 -15.29 -40.61
N TYR A 590 10.92 -15.45 -41.82
CA TYR A 590 11.04 -16.73 -42.51
C TYR A 590 12.47 -17.00 -42.97
N ASP A 591 12.68 -18.24 -43.42
CA ASP A 591 13.95 -18.73 -43.93
C ASP A 591 14.45 -17.95 -45.16
N PRO A 592 15.75 -18.10 -45.50
CA PRO A 592 16.31 -17.50 -46.69
C PRO A 592 15.56 -17.90 -47.96
N ASP A 593 15.30 -16.93 -48.82
CA ASP A 593 14.57 -17.16 -50.06
C ASP A 593 15.33 -18.11 -50.99
N PRO A 594 14.62 -18.95 -51.78
CA PRO A 594 15.27 -19.98 -52.58
C PRO A 594 16.17 -19.42 -53.68
N VAL A 595 15.91 -18.18 -54.14
CA VAL A 595 16.56 -17.56 -55.31
C VAL A 595 17.82 -16.79 -54.93
N HIS A 596 17.71 -15.81 -54.04
CA HIS A 596 18.81 -14.91 -53.66
C HIS A 596 19.50 -15.34 -52.37
N LYS A 597 18.93 -16.32 -51.64
CA LYS A 597 19.42 -16.77 -50.33
C LYS A 597 19.46 -15.65 -49.30
N TYR A 598 18.63 -14.62 -49.45
CA TYR A 598 18.47 -13.54 -48.49
C TYR A 598 17.35 -13.86 -47.53
N LEU A 599 17.45 -13.32 -46.30
CA LEU A 599 16.45 -13.53 -45.27
C LEU A 599 15.10 -12.91 -45.67
N THR A 600 14.03 -13.63 -45.38
CA THR A 600 12.66 -13.23 -45.76
C THR A 600 11.87 -12.74 -44.55
N LEU A 601 10.98 -11.77 -44.76
CA LEU A 601 9.94 -11.38 -43.82
C LEU A 601 8.61 -11.14 -44.53
N VAL A 602 7.50 -11.31 -43.81
CA VAL A 602 6.16 -10.90 -44.25
C VAL A 602 5.71 -9.71 -43.40
N VAL A 603 5.17 -8.70 -44.08
CA VAL A 603 4.52 -7.55 -43.44
C VAL A 603 3.01 -7.68 -43.55
N ASP A 604 2.32 -7.59 -42.42
CA ASP A 604 0.86 -7.66 -42.34
C ASP A 604 0.33 -6.53 -41.44
N ASP A 605 -0.67 -5.80 -41.91
CA ASP A 605 -1.39 -4.77 -41.13
C ASP A 605 -2.87 -5.10 -40.89
N GLY A 606 -3.33 -6.27 -41.34
CA GLY A 606 -4.72 -6.73 -41.24
C GLY A 606 -5.71 -5.95 -42.11
N ILE A 607 -5.24 -5.03 -42.96
CA ILE A 607 -6.08 -4.19 -43.83
C ILE A 607 -5.88 -4.58 -45.29
N GLN A 608 -4.63 -4.84 -45.69
CA GLN A 608 -4.27 -5.28 -47.04
C GLN A 608 -3.66 -6.69 -47.02
N PRO A 609 -3.58 -7.39 -48.17
CA PRO A 609 -2.96 -8.71 -48.24
C PRO A 609 -1.51 -8.68 -47.70
N PRO A 610 -1.06 -9.69 -46.94
CA PRO A 610 0.29 -9.77 -46.44
C PRO A 610 1.34 -9.69 -47.56
N VAL A 611 2.43 -8.97 -47.31
CA VAL A 611 3.47 -8.69 -48.31
C VAL A 611 4.77 -9.37 -47.92
N GLU A 612 5.20 -10.33 -48.74
CA GLU A 612 6.43 -11.09 -48.56
C GLU A 612 7.63 -10.41 -49.24
N LEU A 613 8.68 -10.16 -48.44
CA LEU A 613 9.88 -9.43 -48.84
C LEU A 613 11.14 -10.23 -48.49
N SER A 614 11.98 -10.50 -49.48
CA SER A 614 13.35 -11.00 -49.29
C SER A 614 14.32 -9.82 -49.31
N CYS A 615 15.13 -9.66 -48.27
CA CYS A 615 16.03 -8.52 -48.12
C CYS A 615 17.36 -8.93 -47.48
N LYS A 616 18.49 -8.52 -48.07
CA LYS A 616 19.82 -8.79 -47.52
C LYS A 616 19.97 -8.24 -46.10
N ASP A 617 19.54 -7.00 -45.89
CA ASP A 617 19.63 -6.28 -44.61
C ASP A 617 18.32 -6.37 -43.81
N ARG A 618 17.59 -7.50 -43.91
CA ARG A 618 16.27 -7.74 -43.27
C ARG A 618 16.23 -7.30 -41.81
N ASN A 619 17.23 -7.69 -41.02
CA ASN A 619 17.27 -7.40 -39.58
C ASN A 619 17.45 -5.90 -39.30
N ILE A 620 18.28 -5.20 -40.08
CA ILE A 620 18.44 -3.74 -39.96
C ILE A 620 17.14 -3.04 -40.36
N MET A 621 16.50 -3.47 -41.44
CA MET A 621 15.23 -2.93 -41.91
C MET A 621 14.14 -3.09 -40.84
N ALA A 622 14.00 -4.30 -40.29
CA ALA A 622 13.03 -4.61 -39.24
C ALA A 622 13.32 -3.83 -37.95
N ALA A 623 14.56 -3.82 -37.48
CA ALA A 623 14.96 -3.08 -36.28
C ALA A 623 14.77 -1.56 -36.45
N THR A 624 15.02 -1.00 -37.64
CA THR A 624 14.77 0.42 -37.94
C THR A 624 13.28 0.76 -37.80
N PHE A 625 12.40 -0.10 -38.32
CA PHE A 625 10.95 0.04 -38.14
C PHE A 625 10.55 -0.01 -36.67
N ILE A 626 11.01 -1.03 -35.93
CA ILE A 626 10.69 -1.21 -34.50
C ILE A 626 11.21 -0.03 -33.65
N ARG A 627 12.40 0.51 -33.97
CA ARG A 627 12.91 1.71 -33.29
C ARG A 627 12.06 2.95 -33.54
N PHE A 628 11.61 3.18 -34.77
CA PHE A 628 10.66 4.27 -35.03
C PHE A 628 9.33 4.05 -34.30
N LEU A 629 8.82 2.82 -34.30
CA LEU A 629 7.60 2.46 -33.58
C LEU A 629 7.72 2.80 -32.08
N HIS A 630 8.77 2.31 -31.41
CA HIS A 630 9.00 2.56 -29.99
C HIS A 630 9.16 4.06 -29.69
N LYS A 631 9.84 4.82 -30.55
CA LYS A 631 9.97 6.28 -30.40
C LYS A 631 8.63 7.01 -30.52
N ASN A 632 7.72 6.53 -31.36
CA ASN A 632 6.39 7.12 -31.53
C ASN A 632 5.43 6.84 -30.36
N ILE A 633 5.59 5.71 -29.68
CA ILE A 633 4.66 5.26 -28.62
C ILE A 633 5.23 5.40 -27.20
N GLY A 634 6.46 5.90 -27.05
CA GLY A 634 7.11 6.05 -25.75
C GLY A 634 7.75 4.78 -25.19
N GLY A 635 8.01 3.78 -26.05
CA GLY A 635 8.69 2.54 -25.71
C GLY A 635 7.79 1.41 -25.20
N SER A 636 6.48 1.64 -25.02
CA SER A 636 5.53 0.62 -24.58
C SER A 636 4.31 0.53 -25.48
N GLU A 637 3.87 -0.70 -25.72
CA GLU A 637 2.67 -1.02 -26.48
C GLU A 637 1.40 -1.05 -25.62
N THR A 638 1.50 -0.93 -24.29
CA THR A 638 0.31 -0.90 -23.43
C THR A 638 -0.48 0.40 -23.64
N PHE A 639 -1.81 0.33 -23.51
CA PHE A 639 -2.67 1.50 -23.68
C PHE A 639 -2.35 2.59 -22.65
N GLN A 640 -2.19 2.21 -21.38
CA GLN A 640 -1.96 3.16 -20.29
C GLN A 640 -0.63 3.90 -20.44
N ASP A 641 0.43 3.21 -20.88
CA ASP A 641 1.74 3.84 -21.09
C ASP A 641 1.70 4.78 -22.31
N LYS A 642 1.01 4.39 -23.38
CA LYS A 642 0.78 5.27 -24.55
C LYS A 642 0.02 6.52 -24.17
N VAL A 643 -1.02 6.41 -23.34
CA VAL A 643 -1.77 7.56 -22.82
C VAL A 643 -0.86 8.45 -21.98
N SER A 644 -0.07 7.86 -21.08
CA SER A 644 0.85 8.59 -20.20
C SER A 644 1.94 9.31 -20.99
N PHE A 645 2.51 8.65 -22.00
CA PHE A 645 3.48 9.21 -22.94
C PHE A 645 2.85 10.36 -23.72
N PHE A 646 1.70 10.14 -24.35
CA PHE A 646 0.98 11.17 -25.10
C PHE A 646 0.69 12.40 -24.25
N GLN A 647 0.18 12.21 -23.03
CA GLN A 647 -0.09 13.32 -22.10
C GLN A 647 1.19 14.07 -21.71
N ARG A 648 2.30 13.37 -21.50
CA ARG A 648 3.61 13.98 -21.20
C ARG A 648 4.10 14.83 -22.36
N GLU A 649 4.09 14.29 -23.58
CA GLU A 649 4.49 15.02 -24.79
C GLU A 649 3.57 16.23 -25.03
N LEU A 650 2.27 16.06 -24.86
CA LEU A 650 1.29 17.15 -25.00
C LEU A 650 1.55 18.26 -23.98
N ARG A 651 1.81 17.93 -22.70
CA ARG A 651 2.20 18.91 -21.67
C ARG A 651 3.49 19.65 -22.06
N HIS A 652 4.47 18.95 -22.61
CA HIS A 652 5.73 19.55 -23.05
C HIS A 652 5.55 20.50 -24.24
N ILE A 653 4.63 20.19 -25.17
CA ILE A 653 4.29 21.11 -26.27
C ILE A 653 3.57 22.34 -25.72
N HIS A 654 2.59 22.14 -24.82
CA HIS A 654 1.84 23.24 -24.20
C HIS A 654 2.70 24.14 -23.31
N SER A 655 3.78 23.64 -22.71
CA SER A 655 4.69 24.49 -21.93
C SER A 655 5.51 25.43 -22.82
N LYS A 656 5.71 25.07 -24.10
CA LYS A 656 6.50 25.84 -25.07
C LYS A 656 5.65 26.76 -25.95
N ARG A 657 4.31 26.62 -25.94
CA ARG A 657 3.42 27.34 -26.85
C ARG A 657 2.21 27.91 -26.11
N PRO A 658 1.83 29.17 -26.37
CA PRO A 658 0.60 29.74 -25.80
C PRO A 658 -0.62 28.94 -26.27
N ARG A 659 -1.56 28.69 -25.35
CA ARG A 659 -2.83 27.96 -25.59
C ARG A 659 -3.81 28.80 -26.43
N THR A 660 -3.41 29.07 -27.67
CA THR A 660 -4.28 29.72 -28.65
C THR A 660 -5.47 28.80 -28.94
N LYS A 661 -6.64 29.41 -29.18
CA LYS A 661 -7.85 28.67 -29.58
C LYS A 661 -7.82 28.42 -31.09
N THR A 662 -8.44 27.34 -31.52
CA THR A 662 -8.71 27.07 -32.94
C THR A 662 -10.17 26.72 -33.09
N CYS A 663 -10.88 27.52 -33.89
CA CYS A 663 -12.28 27.33 -34.16
C CYS A 663 -12.48 26.24 -35.22
N LEU A 664 -13.27 25.22 -34.89
CA LEU A 664 -13.71 24.16 -35.78
C LEU A 664 -15.17 24.37 -36.13
N LYS A 665 -15.46 24.70 -37.38
CA LYS A 665 -16.83 24.73 -37.88
C LYS A 665 -17.22 23.32 -38.33
N ILE A 666 -18.16 22.71 -37.62
CA ILE A 666 -18.57 21.31 -37.78
C ILE A 666 -20.08 21.29 -38.04
N THR A 667 -20.54 20.36 -38.85
CA THR A 667 -21.96 20.27 -39.20
C THR A 667 -22.56 19.03 -38.53
N ARG A 668 -23.60 19.20 -37.70
CA ARG A 668 -24.11 18.10 -36.84
C ARG A 668 -24.65 16.91 -37.63
N HIS A 669 -25.30 17.17 -38.78
CA HIS A 669 -25.85 16.13 -39.65
C HIS A 669 -24.77 15.25 -40.34
N CYS A 670 -23.53 15.73 -40.41
CA CYS A 670 -22.38 14.98 -40.93
C CYS A 670 -21.17 15.16 -40.01
N ILE A 671 -21.35 14.91 -38.71
CA ILE A 671 -20.35 15.27 -37.69
C ILE A 671 -18.97 14.65 -37.96
N LEU A 672 -18.91 13.39 -38.40
CA LEU A 672 -17.67 12.69 -38.66
C LEU A 672 -16.93 13.29 -39.88
N ASP A 673 -17.62 13.40 -41.01
CA ASP A 673 -17.04 13.87 -42.28
C ASP A 673 -16.65 15.36 -42.21
N SER A 674 -17.50 16.18 -41.59
CA SER A 674 -17.22 17.62 -41.42
C SER A 674 -16.06 17.84 -40.45
N SER A 675 -15.96 17.05 -39.37
CA SER A 675 -14.79 17.09 -38.46
C SER A 675 -13.52 16.68 -39.20
N LEU A 676 -13.54 15.55 -39.93
CA LEU A 676 -12.40 15.06 -40.71
C LEU A 676 -11.93 16.08 -41.76
N LYS A 677 -12.86 16.73 -42.47
CA LYS A 677 -12.53 17.82 -43.42
C LYS A 677 -11.89 19.01 -42.71
N SER A 678 -12.49 19.48 -41.61
CA SER A 678 -12.00 20.64 -40.86
C SER A 678 -10.63 20.41 -40.21
N THR A 679 -10.29 19.16 -39.86
CA THR A 679 -8.99 18.81 -39.26
C THR A 679 -7.96 18.24 -40.26
N ARG A 680 -8.30 18.10 -41.55
CA ARG A 680 -7.50 17.36 -42.55
C ARG A 680 -6.04 17.81 -42.63
N ASN A 681 -5.81 19.12 -42.54
CA ASN A 681 -4.48 19.73 -42.71
C ASN A 681 -3.84 20.15 -41.39
N PHE A 682 -4.37 19.70 -40.26
CA PHE A 682 -3.87 20.11 -38.95
C PHE A 682 -2.45 19.61 -38.73
N SER A 683 -1.56 20.55 -38.43
CA SER A 683 -0.21 20.27 -37.97
C SER A 683 -0.22 19.84 -36.50
N VAL A 684 0.91 19.33 -36.00
CA VAL A 684 1.07 19.04 -34.56
C VAL A 684 0.81 20.30 -33.70
N SER A 685 1.14 21.49 -34.21
CA SER A 685 0.78 22.77 -33.57
C SER A 685 -0.72 22.97 -33.45
N ASP A 686 -1.49 22.63 -34.49
CA ASP A 686 -2.94 22.83 -34.48
C ASP A 686 -3.63 21.84 -33.55
N TRP A 687 -3.16 20.59 -33.51
CA TRP A 687 -3.62 19.58 -32.55
C TRP A 687 -3.30 19.92 -31.08
N SER A 688 -2.35 20.84 -30.84
CA SER A 688 -1.99 21.34 -29.51
C SER A 688 -2.71 22.62 -29.09
N LYS A 689 -3.69 23.08 -29.87
CA LYS A 689 -4.52 24.26 -29.54
C LYS A 689 -5.81 23.83 -28.85
N ASN A 690 -6.43 24.75 -28.13
CA ASN A 690 -7.76 24.51 -27.58
C ASN A 690 -8.80 24.55 -28.71
N PHE A 691 -9.58 23.48 -28.88
CA PHE A 691 -10.63 23.46 -29.90
C PHE A 691 -11.88 24.17 -29.44
N GLU A 692 -12.35 25.11 -30.26
CA GLU A 692 -13.64 25.77 -30.12
C GLU A 692 -14.55 25.26 -31.23
N VAL A 693 -15.41 24.29 -30.90
CA VAL A 693 -16.31 23.67 -31.89
C VAL A 693 -17.56 24.52 -32.02
N VAL A 694 -17.78 25.06 -33.23
CA VAL A 694 -18.99 25.78 -33.61
C VAL A 694 -19.79 24.89 -34.54
N PHE A 695 -21.01 24.56 -34.14
CA PHE A 695 -21.93 23.86 -35.02
C PHE A 695 -22.51 24.86 -36.03
N GLN A 696 -22.37 24.55 -37.32
CA GLN A 696 -23.02 25.35 -38.37
C GLN A 696 -24.54 25.33 -38.16
N ASP A 697 -25.16 26.49 -38.37
CA ASP A 697 -26.61 26.73 -38.26
C ASP A 697 -27.21 26.64 -36.85
N GLU A 698 -26.37 26.68 -35.80
CA GLU A 698 -26.81 26.76 -34.40
C GLU A 698 -26.29 28.05 -33.74
N GLU A 699 -27.17 29.03 -33.56
CA GLU A 699 -26.86 30.18 -32.69
C GLU A 699 -26.80 29.71 -31.23
N GLY A 700 -25.64 29.90 -30.59
CA GLY A 700 -25.43 29.55 -29.20
C GLY A 700 -26.40 30.31 -28.29
N LYS A 701 -27.37 29.60 -27.70
CA LYS A 701 -28.15 30.13 -26.59
C LYS A 701 -27.23 30.39 -25.40
N ILE A 702 -26.81 31.65 -25.25
CA ILE A 702 -26.27 32.16 -23.99
C ILE A 702 -27.45 32.28 -23.03
N SER A 703 -27.69 31.25 -22.21
CA SER A 703 -28.52 31.44 -21.01
C SER A 703 -27.69 32.24 -20.01
N ARG A 704 -28.12 33.48 -19.72
CA ARG A 704 -27.60 34.30 -18.63
C ARG A 704 -27.81 33.64 -17.29
#